data_AF-A0AAV9NAI9-F1
#
_entry.id   AF-A0AAV9NAI9-F1
#
_cell.length_a   1.000
_cell.length_b   1.000
_cell.length_c   1.000
_cell.angle_alpha   90.00
_cell.angle_beta   90.00
_cell.angle_gamma   90.00
#
_symmetry.space_group_name_H-M   'P 1'
#
loop_
_entity.id
_entity.type
_entity.pdbx_description
1 polymer ?
#
loop_
_entity_poly.entity_id
_entity_poly.type
_entity_poly.pdbx_seq_one_letter_code
_entity_poly.pdbx_strand_id
1 'polypeptide(L)'
;MAPVQKKKQQQHQQTTLSTFFKVPPPLPSPVASTSSPNQPSDEDDVVRPAAKRRKITPVPQDKIGPSEEVAEESEDNNRTLRPVVANGQRTSTLSTQRASDRTAKYIFSSPLQENQEPEDPNSPEKQRKDELHRRFVKKLGKPDSIADIKRRNKLLEDNAEEQEEDGDEDVAEEIPKPNSRAKGGAKKGGSKLTPMEKQVIDIKKKHMDTVLVVEVGYKFRFFGEDARIASKELSIFCIPGKYRFDEHPSEAHLDRFASASIPVHRLHVHVKRLVSAGHKVGVVRQLETAALKAVGDNRNTPFVRKLTNLYTKGTYIDDIEGLGEDGRGGPAMQSPSTGYLLCLTEVNVKGQGNDEKVHVGLIAVQPATGDIIYDDFEDGFMRSEIETRLLHIAPCEFLIVGELSKATEKLVVHLSGSKTNVFGDKIRVERVAKEKTIAAQANNHISTFYADRLNDSQSESEKAGKIFDKILGLPENVSICLSSMITHLSDYGLEHVFQLTKHFQPFSARSHMLLNGNTLTSLEIYQNQTDHSTKGSLYWMMNRTQTKFGGRLLRKWVGRPLLDRKLIDARLNAVEELLDPEKTVLAERLRRVLSKVKIDLEKSLIRIYYGKCTRPELLNVLQSLQSLSSEFAHISDANSTGFDSDIISEAMILLPLILPEVLGYLNKINLQSAKEDDKYNFFQEEYETDAISEHRLGIISVEHDLDQFRTTAAERLGKKGGIKYNTVAGIDYLIEVENSSATIKKVPASWAKISGTKKLSRFHPPEVVTLIRERDQHRESLAAACDAAYKDMLGDISTKYQVFRDTIQGLATLDCLASLANVASQPGYIRPTFTDGTGVEIEGARHPMVEQILIDSYVPNNINLSQSTNRALLVTGPNMGGKSSYVRSVALIAIMAQIGSFVPATSATLGILDAVFTRMGAFDNMMSGESTFMVELSETSDILKLATDRSLVVLDELGRGTSTHDGVAIAASVLDYLVRDRKCLTLFITHYQMLARMANGFPHGELKNVHMRFTEDDEEGSDNVTFLYEVGEGVAHRSYGLNVARLANISQNVIDVARERSALLEQETKVRQMGALAGWLCPSEDNDEAHQSVSADRLDALVEGIEML
;
A
#
# COMPACT_ATOMS: atom_id res chain seq x y z
N MET A 1 73.03 18.73 -10.84
CA MET A 1 72.15 17.71 -11.45
C MET A 1 71.22 17.15 -10.35
N ALA A 2 70.07 16.60 -10.73
CA ALA A 2 69.14 15.90 -9.82
C ALA A 2 69.82 14.66 -9.16
N PRO A 3 69.31 14.03 -8.06
CA PRO A 3 67.87 13.90 -7.75
C PRO A 3 67.46 13.84 -6.24
N VAL A 4 66.20 13.45 -6.00
CA VAL A 4 65.57 12.97 -4.74
C VAL A 4 65.50 13.92 -3.53
N GLN A 5 64.27 14.22 -3.09
CA GLN A 5 63.96 14.43 -1.67
C GLN A 5 62.66 13.72 -1.26
N LYS A 6 62.64 13.23 -0.02
CA LYS A 6 61.51 12.54 0.62
C LYS A 6 60.57 13.58 1.25
N LYS A 7 59.25 13.36 1.20
CA LYS A 7 58.32 13.99 2.17
C LYS A 7 58.23 13.12 3.42
N LYS A 8 58.16 13.77 4.60
CA LYS A 8 57.89 13.14 5.90
C LYS A 8 56.73 13.87 6.57
N GLN A 9 56.07 13.21 7.52
CA GLN A 9 54.89 13.75 8.21
C GLN A 9 55.23 14.96 9.10
N GLN A 10 54.24 15.82 9.31
CA GLN A 10 54.04 16.51 10.59
C GLN A 10 52.58 16.36 11.00
N GLN A 11 52.35 16.14 12.30
CA GLN A 11 51.03 16.08 12.92
C GLN A 11 50.61 17.50 13.34
N HIS A 12 49.31 17.75 13.42
CA HIS A 12 48.78 18.76 14.34
C HIS A 12 47.61 18.18 15.12
N GLN A 13 47.60 18.44 16.43
CA GLN A 13 46.63 17.90 17.37
C GLN A 13 45.31 18.67 17.28
N GLN A 14 44.19 17.97 17.50
CA GLN A 14 42.91 18.62 17.76
C GLN A 14 42.94 19.31 19.12
N THR A 15 42.34 20.49 19.22
CA THR A 15 42.09 21.19 20.49
C THR A 15 40.65 20.95 20.93
N THR A 16 40.45 20.65 22.22
CA THR A 16 39.13 20.41 22.80
C THR A 16 38.39 21.73 23.04
N LEU A 17 37.11 21.80 22.66
CA LEU A 17 36.30 23.02 22.67
C LEU A 17 35.31 23.07 23.85
N SER A 18 35.82 23.14 25.07
CA SER A 18 35.04 23.16 26.32
C SER A 18 34.60 24.57 26.79
N THR A 19 34.27 25.50 25.88
CA THR A 19 33.93 26.90 26.24
C THR A 19 32.92 27.60 25.32
N PHE A 20 31.60 27.28 25.39
CA PHE A 20 30.57 28.09 24.70
C PHE A 20 29.24 28.31 25.45
N PHE A 21 29.30 28.70 26.73
CA PHE A 21 28.20 29.39 27.41
C PHE A 21 28.62 30.80 27.86
N LYS A 22 28.28 31.83 27.07
CA LYS A 22 28.07 33.24 27.51
C LYS A 22 27.54 34.12 26.38
N VAL A 23 26.64 35.04 26.72
CA VAL A 23 26.03 36.04 25.81
C VAL A 23 26.65 37.43 26.05
N PRO A 24 27.08 38.14 25.00
CA PRO A 24 27.37 39.58 25.02
C PRO A 24 26.41 40.44 24.13
N PRO A 25 26.47 41.79 24.21
CA PRO A 25 25.34 42.69 23.89
C PRO A 25 25.37 43.38 22.49
N PRO A 26 24.40 44.26 22.15
CA PRO A 26 24.22 44.79 20.78
C PRO A 26 24.91 46.14 20.48
N LEU A 27 25.33 46.31 19.20
CA LEU A 27 25.58 47.56 18.44
C LEU A 27 26.78 48.45 18.92
N PRO A 28 27.51 49.17 18.03
CA PRO A 28 26.97 50.05 16.97
C PRO A 28 27.72 50.11 15.60
N SER A 29 27.21 50.96 14.70
CA SER A 29 27.81 51.51 13.45
C SER A 29 28.71 52.76 13.75
N PRO A 30 29.38 53.49 12.81
CA PRO A 30 29.19 53.62 11.33
C PRO A 30 30.49 53.85 10.47
N VAL A 31 30.36 54.50 9.28
CA VAL A 31 31.41 55.05 8.34
C VAL A 31 32.10 53.98 7.45
N ALA A 32 32.06 53.94 6.09
CA ALA A 32 32.33 54.89 4.97
C ALA A 32 33.86 55.12 4.69
N SER A 33 34.40 55.34 3.47
CA SER A 33 33.91 55.26 2.07
C SER A 33 35.06 55.49 1.04
N THR A 34 35.11 54.75 -0.09
CA THR A 34 35.91 55.05 -1.33
C THR A 34 35.43 54.15 -2.51
N SER A 35 35.76 54.37 -3.81
CA SER A 35 35.48 55.55 -4.67
C SER A 35 35.99 55.35 -6.14
N SER A 36 35.10 55.16 -7.13
CA SER A 36 35.24 55.54 -8.58
C SER A 36 36.40 54.91 -9.42
N PRO A 37 36.51 55.04 -10.78
CA PRO A 37 35.76 55.92 -11.71
C PRO A 37 35.28 55.37 -13.10
N ASN A 38 34.39 56.17 -13.72
CA ASN A 38 34.03 56.36 -15.17
C ASN A 38 33.47 55.20 -16.02
N GLN A 39 32.40 55.30 -16.84
CA GLN A 39 31.71 56.38 -17.64
C GLN A 39 32.36 56.81 -18.97
N PRO A 40 31.57 57.31 -19.96
CA PRO A 40 30.10 57.54 -20.01
C PRO A 40 29.38 56.41 -20.82
N SER A 41 28.23 56.52 -21.51
CA SER A 41 27.23 57.59 -21.85
C SER A 41 25.87 56.96 -22.25
N ASP A 42 24.76 57.67 -22.58
CA ASP A 42 24.01 58.82 -21.99
C ASP A 42 22.63 58.97 -22.72
N GLU A 43 21.66 59.71 -22.14
CA GLU A 43 20.33 60.17 -22.67
C GLU A 43 19.28 59.10 -23.11
N ASP A 44 18.02 59.08 -22.64
CA ASP A 44 16.98 60.14 -22.70
C ASP A 44 15.94 60.05 -21.51
N ASP A 45 14.96 60.97 -21.43
CA ASP A 45 14.32 61.44 -20.17
C ASP A 45 12.82 61.07 -19.95
N VAL A 46 12.26 61.53 -18.79
CA VAL A 46 10.86 61.90 -18.44
C VAL A 46 10.29 61.23 -17.17
N VAL A 47 9.73 62.06 -16.26
CA VAL A 47 9.38 61.71 -14.87
C VAL A 47 8.08 62.44 -14.36
N ARG A 48 7.25 61.74 -13.55
CA ARG A 48 6.12 62.28 -12.70
C ARG A 48 4.89 62.84 -13.47
N PRO A 49 3.76 63.30 -12.84
CA PRO A 49 3.41 63.44 -11.41
C PRO A 49 2.05 62.79 -11.00
N ALA A 50 1.46 63.21 -9.86
CA ALA A 50 0.25 62.63 -9.26
C ALA A 50 -0.90 63.63 -8.94
N ALA A 51 -2.09 63.07 -8.62
CA ALA A 51 -3.22 63.61 -7.85
C ALA A 51 -4.19 64.67 -8.44
N LYS A 52 -5.53 64.45 -8.26
CA LYS A 52 -6.57 65.44 -7.81
C LYS A 52 -8.04 64.93 -7.83
N ARG A 53 -8.74 65.00 -6.66
CA ARG A 53 -10.14 65.51 -6.41
C ARG A 53 -11.36 64.80 -7.09
N ARG A 54 -12.64 64.90 -6.63
CA ARG A 54 -13.35 65.61 -5.51
C ARG A 54 -14.79 65.06 -5.22
N LYS A 55 -15.23 64.97 -3.94
CA LYS A 55 -16.59 65.20 -3.32
C LYS A 55 -16.75 64.46 -1.96
N ILE A 56 -17.42 64.89 -0.86
CA ILE A 56 -18.28 66.06 -0.45
C ILE A 56 -19.76 65.95 -0.92
N THR A 57 -20.86 65.94 -0.11
CA THR A 57 -21.27 66.37 1.28
C THR A 57 -22.56 65.58 1.74
N PRO A 58 -23.21 65.75 2.93
CA PRO A 58 -22.86 66.39 4.23
C PRO A 58 -23.16 65.52 5.51
N VAL A 59 -23.13 66.13 6.71
CA VAL A 59 -23.43 65.56 8.06
C VAL A 59 -24.65 66.29 8.70
N PRO A 60 -25.22 65.85 9.85
CA PRO A 60 -24.83 66.34 11.21
C PRO A 60 -24.68 65.18 12.25
N GLN A 61 -23.86 65.24 13.33
CA GLN A 61 -23.85 66.15 14.52
C GLN A 61 -25.14 66.02 15.37
N ASP A 62 -25.15 65.90 16.70
CA ASP A 62 -24.23 66.25 17.83
C ASP A 62 -24.57 65.34 19.08
N LYS A 63 -23.92 65.28 20.28
CA LYS A 63 -22.74 65.90 20.95
C LYS A 63 -22.32 65.13 22.25
N ILE A 64 -21.15 65.53 22.83
CA ILE A 64 -20.74 65.74 24.26
C ILE A 64 -21.64 65.14 25.39
N GLY A 65 -21.14 64.57 26.50
CA GLY A 65 -19.78 64.64 27.11
C GLY A 65 -19.56 63.78 28.40
N PRO A 66 -18.75 64.23 29.40
CA PRO A 66 -17.66 63.37 29.94
C PRO A 66 -17.50 63.29 31.50
N SER A 67 -16.36 62.68 31.91
CA SER A 67 -15.67 62.67 33.23
C SER A 67 -16.38 62.00 34.43
N GLU A 68 -15.74 61.65 35.57
CA GLU A 68 -14.37 61.82 36.17
C GLU A 68 -14.01 60.50 36.94
N GLU A 69 -12.76 60.03 37.06
CA GLU A 69 -11.80 60.16 38.22
C GLU A 69 -12.27 59.56 39.58
N VAL A 70 -11.46 58.98 40.51
CA VAL A 70 -10.02 58.59 40.64
C VAL A 70 -9.83 57.65 41.88
N ALA A 71 -8.64 57.01 42.04
CA ALA A 71 -8.06 56.41 43.28
C ALA A 71 -8.69 55.12 43.89
N GLU A 72 -8.01 54.27 44.70
CA GLU A 72 -6.57 53.98 44.97
C GLU A 72 -6.40 52.58 45.64
N GLU A 73 -5.14 52.12 45.76
CA GLU A 73 -4.47 51.25 46.79
C GLU A 73 -5.26 50.37 47.80
N SER A 74 -4.76 49.23 48.35
CA SER A 74 -3.53 48.40 48.14
C SER A 74 -3.66 47.04 48.93
N GLU A 75 -2.65 46.17 48.83
CA GLU A 75 -2.25 45.15 49.85
C GLU A 75 -3.18 43.92 50.16
N ASP A 76 -2.71 42.69 50.48
CA ASP A 76 -1.33 42.14 50.52
C ASP A 76 -1.25 40.57 50.42
N ASN A 77 -0.04 40.10 50.04
CA ASN A 77 0.75 38.93 50.48
C ASN A 77 0.51 37.42 50.13
N ASN A 78 1.65 36.81 49.77
CA ASN A 78 2.16 35.43 50.01
C ASN A 78 1.69 34.16 49.23
N ARG A 79 2.65 33.62 48.43
CA ARG A 79 3.18 32.20 48.36
C ARG A 79 2.18 31.04 48.01
N THR A 80 2.52 30.00 47.22
CA THR A 80 3.81 29.36 46.85
C THR A 80 3.87 28.78 45.41
N LEU A 81 5.07 28.81 44.80
CA LEU A 81 5.76 27.78 43.97
C LEU A 81 4.99 26.88 42.95
N ARG A 82 5.40 27.01 41.67
CA ARG A 82 5.92 26.01 40.69
C ARG A 82 5.62 24.49 40.86
N PRO A 83 5.57 23.67 39.77
CA PRO A 83 6.39 23.82 38.54
C PRO A 83 5.68 23.61 37.18
N VAL A 84 6.49 23.70 36.11
CA VAL A 84 6.13 23.48 34.70
C VAL A 84 6.26 22.00 34.33
N VAL A 85 5.35 21.50 33.49
CA VAL A 85 5.62 20.38 32.58
C VAL A 85 5.21 20.82 31.17
N ALA A 86 6.04 20.53 30.17
CA ALA A 86 5.80 20.96 28.78
C ALA A 86 5.04 19.90 27.99
N ASN A 87 4.13 20.33 27.11
CA ASN A 87 3.91 19.61 25.85
C ASN A 87 3.40 20.55 24.74
N GLY A 88 4.13 20.61 23.63
CA GLY A 88 3.93 21.61 22.58
C GLY A 88 3.03 21.13 21.44
N GLN A 89 1.71 21.26 21.58
CA GLN A 89 0.80 21.05 20.44
C GLN A 89 0.87 22.21 19.46
N ARG A 90 1.47 21.98 18.28
CA ARG A 90 1.46 22.93 17.15
C ARG A 90 0.10 22.97 16.48
N THR A 91 -0.80 23.82 16.96
CA THR A 91 -2.08 24.10 16.27
C THR A 91 -1.83 24.81 14.94
N SER A 92 -2.12 24.16 13.82
CA SER A 92 -2.05 24.77 12.49
C SER A 92 -3.22 25.74 12.26
N THR A 93 -2.91 27.03 12.12
CA THR A 93 -3.91 28.08 11.92
C THR A 93 -4.48 28.08 10.51
N LEU A 94 -5.57 27.34 10.29
CA LEU A 94 -6.38 27.42 9.07
C LEU A 94 -7.21 28.72 9.05
N SER A 95 -7.22 29.40 7.91
CA SER A 95 -7.85 30.72 7.74
C SER A 95 -9.36 30.62 7.51
N THR A 96 -10.15 31.10 8.47
CA THR A 96 -11.61 31.18 8.39
C THR A 96 -12.07 32.23 7.37
N GLN A 97 -12.33 31.79 6.15
CA GLN A 97 -13.10 32.59 5.19
C GLN A 97 -14.53 32.78 5.70
N ARG A 98 -15.03 34.03 5.70
CA ARG A 98 -16.39 34.34 6.15
C ARG A 98 -17.44 33.84 5.15
N ALA A 99 -18.24 32.86 5.56
CA ALA A 99 -19.46 32.49 4.83
C ALA A 99 -20.53 33.59 4.95
N SER A 100 -21.34 33.78 3.91
CA SER A 100 -22.41 34.80 3.91
C SER A 100 -23.63 34.40 4.76
N ASP A 101 -24.36 35.38 5.30
CA ASP A 101 -25.46 35.21 6.26
C ASP A 101 -26.66 34.36 5.77
N ARG A 102 -26.72 34.04 4.46
CA ARG A 102 -27.73 33.11 3.91
C ARG A 102 -27.45 31.63 4.21
N THR A 103 -26.23 31.25 4.56
CA THR A 103 -25.84 29.84 4.74
C THR A 103 -25.93 29.36 6.20
N ALA A 104 -25.83 30.28 7.17
CA ALA A 104 -25.75 29.95 8.60
C ALA A 104 -27.00 29.30 9.22
N LYS A 105 -28.15 29.25 8.51
CA LYS A 105 -29.43 28.74 9.05
C LYS A 105 -29.69 27.24 8.85
N TYR A 106 -28.78 26.50 8.22
CA TYR A 106 -28.99 25.08 7.88
C TYR A 106 -27.77 24.18 8.16
N ILE A 107 -26.95 24.53 9.15
CA ILE A 107 -25.91 23.63 9.67
C ILE A 107 -26.56 22.74 10.75
N PHE A 108 -26.64 21.44 10.48
CA PHE A 108 -27.02 20.44 11.48
C PHE A 108 -25.76 19.90 12.16
N SER A 109 -25.70 19.94 13.49
CA SER A 109 -24.61 19.36 14.28
C SER A 109 -24.83 17.86 14.49
N SER A 110 -23.82 17.04 14.19
CA SER A 110 -23.79 15.63 14.57
C SER A 110 -23.64 15.47 16.09
N PRO A 111 -24.33 14.50 16.73
CA PRO A 111 -24.20 14.28 18.17
C PRO A 111 -23.03 13.34 18.48
N LEU A 112 -22.07 13.79 19.30
CA LEU A 112 -21.12 12.93 20.01
C LEU A 112 -20.66 13.60 21.31
N GLN A 113 -20.50 12.76 22.34
CA GLN A 113 -19.99 13.03 23.69
C GLN A 113 -20.73 14.08 24.55
N GLU A 114 -21.39 13.54 25.59
CA GLU A 114 -21.85 14.28 26.75
C GLU A 114 -20.66 14.71 27.63
N ASN A 115 -20.65 15.97 28.03
CA ASN A 115 -20.13 16.46 29.30
C ASN A 115 -20.48 17.96 29.37
N GLN A 116 -21.55 18.30 30.09
CA GLN A 116 -21.94 19.68 30.36
C GLN A 116 -22.08 19.87 31.87
N GLU A 117 -21.42 20.90 32.38
CA GLU A 117 -21.56 21.38 33.75
C GLU A 117 -22.96 21.99 33.97
N PRO A 118 -23.51 21.99 35.19
CA PRO A 118 -24.89 22.39 35.44
C PRO A 118 -25.11 23.91 35.31
N GLU A 119 -25.73 24.35 34.21
CA GLU A 119 -26.14 25.75 34.02
C GLU A 119 -27.26 26.20 34.98
N ASP A 120 -27.21 27.49 35.37
CA ASP A 120 -28.14 28.15 36.29
C ASP A 120 -29.62 28.06 35.82
N PRO A 121 -30.56 27.65 36.70
CA PRO A 121 -31.97 27.48 36.34
C PRO A 121 -32.69 28.76 35.88
N ASN A 122 -32.18 29.97 36.13
CA ASN A 122 -32.86 31.23 35.84
C ASN A 122 -32.47 31.90 34.50
N SER A 123 -31.72 31.23 33.61
CA SER A 123 -31.27 31.86 32.36
C SER A 123 -32.45 32.27 31.42
N PRO A 124 -32.42 33.49 30.82
CA PRO A 124 -33.52 33.99 29.99
C PRO A 124 -33.67 33.22 28.68
N GLU A 125 -32.61 32.54 28.22
CA GLU A 125 -32.67 31.66 27.04
C GLU A 125 -33.54 30.42 27.29
N LYS A 126 -33.51 29.87 28.51
CA LYS A 126 -34.31 28.69 28.87
C LYS A 126 -35.79 29.05 28.91
N GLN A 127 -36.16 30.17 29.53
CA GLN A 127 -37.53 30.71 29.52
C GLN A 127 -38.03 30.94 28.07
N ARG A 128 -37.17 31.46 27.18
CA ARG A 128 -37.49 31.66 25.76
C ARG A 128 -37.67 30.34 24.99
N LYS A 129 -36.87 29.31 25.29
CA LYS A 129 -37.04 27.94 24.76
C LYS A 129 -38.34 27.32 25.25
N ASP A 130 -38.67 27.45 26.53
CA ASP A 130 -39.91 26.92 27.12
C ASP A 130 -41.17 27.63 26.60
N GLU A 131 -41.12 28.94 26.35
CA GLU A 131 -42.24 29.65 25.73
C GLU A 131 -42.43 29.24 24.27
N LEU A 132 -41.34 29.06 23.51
CA LEU A 132 -41.38 28.50 22.15
C LEU A 132 -41.91 27.06 22.15
N HIS A 133 -41.51 26.23 23.12
CA HIS A 133 -42.02 24.87 23.27
C HIS A 133 -43.51 24.86 23.61
N ARG A 134 -43.99 25.69 24.55
CA ARG A 134 -45.42 25.86 24.84
C ARG A 134 -46.20 26.35 23.62
N ARG A 135 -45.66 27.29 22.83
CA ARG A 135 -46.27 27.77 21.57
C ARG A 135 -46.29 26.67 20.50
N PHE A 136 -45.28 25.79 20.45
CA PHE A 136 -45.21 24.65 19.53
C PHE A 136 -46.23 23.56 19.89
N VAL A 137 -46.27 23.13 21.15
CA VAL A 137 -47.26 22.15 21.68
C VAL A 137 -48.69 22.67 21.51
N LYS A 138 -48.95 23.95 21.79
CA LYS A 138 -50.27 24.57 21.58
C LYS A 138 -50.68 24.65 20.10
N LYS A 139 -49.76 24.47 19.16
CA LYS A 139 -50.01 24.41 17.70
C LYS A 139 -50.21 22.97 17.18
N LEU A 140 -50.13 21.96 18.06
CA LEU A 140 -50.11 20.53 17.73
C LEU A 140 -51.31 19.72 18.28
N GLY A 141 -52.39 20.38 18.73
CA GLY A 141 -53.61 19.68 19.12
C GLY A 141 -54.23 18.90 17.94
N LYS A 142 -54.81 17.71 18.14
CA LYS A 142 -55.31 17.12 19.40
C LYS A 142 -54.54 15.85 19.85
N PRO A 143 -54.52 15.53 21.16
CA PRO A 143 -54.05 14.25 21.67
C PRO A 143 -55.19 13.22 21.72
N ASP A 144 -55.03 12.06 21.07
CA ASP A 144 -55.85 10.85 21.31
C ASP A 144 -55.22 9.53 20.80
N SER A 145 -54.18 9.59 19.96
CA SER A 145 -53.54 8.40 19.35
C SER A 145 -52.65 7.55 20.27
N ILE A 146 -52.56 7.89 21.56
CA ILE A 146 -51.71 7.18 22.55
C ILE A 146 -52.53 6.22 23.44
N ALA A 147 -53.86 6.39 23.53
CA ALA A 147 -54.72 5.54 24.35
C ALA A 147 -54.89 4.12 23.78
N ASP A 148 -55.16 4.00 22.49
CA ASP A 148 -55.48 2.70 21.87
C ASP A 148 -54.28 1.76 21.72
N ILE A 149 -53.07 2.31 21.54
CA ILE A 149 -51.84 1.51 21.44
C ILE A 149 -51.57 0.77 22.77
N LYS A 150 -51.85 1.41 23.92
CA LYS A 150 -51.74 0.78 25.24
C LYS A 150 -52.82 -0.27 25.54
N ARG A 151 -53.87 -0.39 24.72
CA ARG A 151 -54.88 -1.47 24.84
C ARG A 151 -54.56 -2.71 24.00
N ARG A 152 -53.77 -2.60 22.93
CA ARG A 152 -53.37 -3.76 22.12
C ARG A 152 -52.21 -4.55 22.74
N ASN A 153 -51.23 -3.87 23.34
CA ASN A 153 -50.01 -4.51 23.84
C ASN A 153 -50.15 -5.08 25.27
N LYS A 154 -51.34 -5.54 25.66
CA LYS A 154 -51.59 -6.15 26.99
C LYS A 154 -52.53 -7.37 26.93
N LEU A 155 -52.41 -8.14 25.85
CA LEU A 155 -53.31 -9.26 25.50
C LEU A 155 -52.58 -10.40 24.74
N LEU A 156 -51.25 -10.47 24.80
CA LEU A 156 -50.43 -11.44 24.04
C LEU A 156 -49.29 -12.11 24.84
N GLU A 157 -49.24 -11.89 26.15
CA GLU A 157 -48.36 -12.62 27.09
C GLU A 157 -49.19 -12.94 28.34
N ASP A 158 -49.85 -14.11 28.32
CA ASP A 158 -50.33 -14.87 29.49
C ASP A 158 -51.10 -16.12 29.01
N ASN A 159 -50.39 -17.25 28.93
CA ASN A 159 -50.80 -18.66 29.11
C ASN A 159 -49.95 -19.59 28.22
N ALA A 160 -49.48 -20.68 28.82
CA ALA A 160 -48.69 -21.74 28.19
C ALA A 160 -49.28 -23.12 28.56
N GLU A 161 -48.83 -24.17 27.85
CA GLU A 161 -49.05 -25.60 28.16
C GLU A 161 -50.53 -26.08 28.01
N GLU A 162 -50.86 -27.30 27.53
CA GLU A 162 -50.13 -28.57 27.35
C GLU A 162 -50.51 -29.30 26.01
N GLN A 163 -49.64 -30.22 25.52
CA GLN A 163 -49.88 -31.55 24.89
C GLN A 163 -50.91 -31.74 23.72
N GLU A 164 -50.79 -32.66 22.73
CA GLU A 164 -49.83 -33.76 22.46
C GLU A 164 -49.84 -34.22 20.97
N GLU A 165 -48.89 -35.12 20.60
CA GLU A 165 -48.81 -36.08 19.47
C GLU A 165 -48.77 -35.67 17.95
N ASP A 166 -47.75 -36.24 17.28
CA ASP A 166 -47.60 -36.80 15.91
C ASP A 166 -47.97 -36.07 14.59
N GLY A 167 -47.06 -36.21 13.60
CA GLY A 167 -47.29 -35.95 12.17
C GLY A 167 -46.00 -35.72 11.35
N ASP A 168 -45.79 -36.49 10.28
CA ASP A 168 -44.56 -36.50 9.45
C ASP A 168 -44.79 -35.91 8.03
N GLU A 169 -43.72 -35.81 7.23
CA GLU A 169 -43.66 -35.60 5.76
C GLU A 169 -44.15 -34.27 5.10
N ASP A 170 -43.17 -33.47 4.66
CA ASP A 170 -42.84 -33.06 3.27
C ASP A 170 -43.83 -32.34 2.28
N VAL A 171 -43.24 -31.36 1.58
CA VAL A 171 -43.54 -30.86 0.20
C VAL A 171 -44.85 -30.11 -0.13
N ALA A 172 -44.67 -28.79 -0.37
CA ALA A 172 -45.34 -27.90 -1.35
C ALA A 172 -46.88 -27.67 -1.36
N GLU A 173 -47.28 -26.39 -1.37
CA GLU A 173 -48.58 -25.94 -1.87
C GLU A 173 -48.47 -24.88 -2.98
N GLU A 174 -49.30 -25.04 -4.03
CA GLU A 174 -49.58 -24.02 -5.04
C GLU A 174 -50.70 -23.04 -4.60
N ILE A 175 -50.92 -22.01 -5.41
CA ILE A 175 -51.81 -20.86 -5.13
C ILE A 175 -53.31 -21.24 -5.19
N PRO A 176 -54.11 -21.01 -4.12
CA PRO A 176 -55.57 -20.98 -4.22
C PRO A 176 -56.09 -19.63 -4.76
N LYS A 177 -56.99 -19.68 -5.75
CA LYS A 177 -57.70 -18.50 -6.32
C LYS A 177 -59.10 -18.35 -5.69
N PRO A 178 -59.50 -17.17 -5.21
CA PRO A 178 -60.91 -16.83 -5.02
C PRO A 178 -61.50 -16.19 -6.28
N ASN A 179 -62.70 -16.61 -6.68
CA ASN A 179 -63.35 -16.16 -7.92
C ASN A 179 -64.74 -15.57 -7.63
N SER A 180 -64.90 -14.23 -7.67
CA SER A 180 -66.24 -13.61 -7.59
C SER A 180 -66.37 -12.27 -8.36
N ARG A 181 -67.29 -12.30 -9.33
CA ARG A 181 -68.05 -11.23 -10.01
C ARG A 181 -67.55 -9.78 -9.90
N ALA A 182 -67.25 -9.19 -11.07
CA ALA A 182 -66.86 -7.79 -11.22
C ALA A 182 -67.99 -6.77 -11.02
N LYS A 183 -67.64 -5.63 -10.41
CA LYS A 183 -68.06 -4.28 -10.84
C LYS A 183 -66.79 -3.42 -10.92
N GLY A 184 -66.66 -2.61 -11.96
CA GLY A 184 -65.40 -1.92 -12.30
C GLY A 184 -65.13 -0.66 -11.46
N GLY A 185 -63.85 -0.32 -11.24
CA GLY A 185 -63.54 0.96 -10.57
C GLY A 185 -62.17 1.20 -9.94
N ALA A 186 -61.06 0.57 -10.34
CA ALA A 186 -59.70 1.08 -10.03
C ALA A 186 -58.61 0.36 -10.85
N LYS A 187 -57.57 1.08 -11.29
CA LYS A 187 -56.30 0.45 -11.70
C LYS A 187 -55.52 0.10 -10.44
N LYS A 188 -55.03 -1.14 -10.30
CA LYS A 188 -54.01 -1.47 -9.30
C LYS A 188 -52.80 -0.56 -9.52
N GLY A 189 -52.22 -0.04 -8.43
CA GLY A 189 -51.13 0.92 -8.50
C GLY A 189 -49.88 0.31 -9.14
N GLY A 190 -49.43 0.86 -10.27
CA GLY A 190 -48.10 0.57 -10.78
C GLY A 190 -47.06 1.24 -9.87
N SER A 191 -45.97 0.54 -9.52
CA SER A 191 -44.89 1.11 -8.70
C SER A 191 -44.41 2.43 -9.32
N LYS A 192 -44.37 3.48 -8.47
CA LYS A 192 -44.10 4.89 -8.81
C LYS A 192 -42.75 5.14 -9.49
N LEU A 193 -41.85 4.17 -9.40
CA LEU A 193 -40.49 4.22 -9.93
C LEU A 193 -40.47 4.45 -11.45
N THR A 194 -39.60 5.35 -11.90
CA THR A 194 -39.39 5.59 -13.33
C THR A 194 -38.78 4.35 -14.02
N PRO A 195 -38.95 4.19 -15.34
CA PRO A 195 -38.34 3.09 -16.08
C PRO A 195 -36.80 2.99 -15.93
N MET A 196 -36.11 4.13 -15.75
CA MET A 196 -34.67 4.16 -15.47
C MET A 196 -34.35 3.65 -14.07
N GLU A 197 -35.12 4.05 -13.05
CA GLU A 197 -34.92 3.57 -11.67
C GLU A 197 -35.17 2.06 -11.55
N LYS A 198 -36.12 1.51 -12.31
CA LYS A 198 -36.34 0.05 -12.40
C LYS A 198 -35.10 -0.66 -12.96
N GLN A 199 -34.57 -0.19 -14.11
CA GLN A 199 -33.32 -0.69 -14.68
C GLN A 199 -32.13 -0.61 -13.70
N VAL A 200 -32.02 0.45 -12.89
CA VAL A 200 -30.98 0.57 -11.85
C VAL A 200 -31.17 -0.44 -10.73
N ILE A 201 -32.40 -0.66 -10.26
CA ILE A 201 -32.72 -1.68 -9.23
C ILE A 201 -32.43 -3.09 -9.76
N ASP A 202 -32.78 -3.39 -11.00
CA ASP A 202 -32.58 -4.71 -11.59
C ASP A 202 -31.08 -5.04 -11.81
N ILE A 203 -30.23 -4.02 -11.95
CA ILE A 203 -28.77 -4.15 -11.88
C ILE A 203 -28.30 -4.27 -10.41
N LYS A 204 -28.77 -3.39 -9.51
CA LYS A 204 -28.37 -3.39 -8.09
C LYS A 204 -28.69 -4.71 -7.37
N LYS A 205 -29.84 -5.34 -7.67
CA LYS A 205 -30.22 -6.67 -7.14
C LYS A 205 -29.22 -7.77 -7.47
N LYS A 206 -28.47 -7.67 -8.57
CA LYS A 206 -27.41 -8.62 -8.94
C LYS A 206 -26.06 -8.30 -8.31
N HIS A 207 -25.87 -7.06 -7.85
CA HIS A 207 -24.60 -6.54 -7.35
C HIS A 207 -24.85 -5.68 -6.09
N MET A 208 -25.49 -6.28 -5.08
CA MET A 208 -25.93 -5.55 -3.87
C MET A 208 -24.75 -4.99 -3.07
N ASP A 209 -23.62 -5.70 -3.06
CA ASP A 209 -22.35 -5.32 -2.42
C ASP A 209 -21.58 -4.19 -3.14
N THR A 210 -22.03 -3.82 -4.34
CA THR A 210 -21.32 -2.95 -5.27
C THR A 210 -21.93 -1.55 -5.31
N VAL A 211 -21.11 -0.51 -5.15
CA VAL A 211 -21.52 0.90 -5.30
C VAL A 211 -21.68 1.22 -6.79
N LEU A 212 -22.91 1.49 -7.25
CA LEU A 212 -23.19 1.72 -8.67
C LEU A 212 -23.03 3.19 -9.10
N VAL A 213 -22.28 3.38 -10.18
CA VAL A 213 -21.96 4.66 -10.81
C VAL A 213 -22.64 4.70 -12.18
N VAL A 214 -23.85 5.27 -12.25
CA VAL A 214 -24.77 5.09 -13.39
C VAL A 214 -24.77 6.29 -14.33
N GLU A 215 -24.55 6.06 -15.61
CA GLU A 215 -24.49 7.10 -16.65
C GLU A 215 -25.89 7.67 -17.00
N VAL A 216 -26.02 8.99 -16.92
CA VAL A 216 -27.25 9.74 -17.19
C VAL A 216 -26.92 10.98 -18.03
N GLY A 217 -26.54 10.74 -19.29
CA GLY A 217 -26.00 11.78 -20.18
C GLY A 217 -24.63 12.28 -19.70
N TYR A 218 -24.42 13.59 -19.71
CA TYR A 218 -23.14 14.26 -19.41
C TYR A 218 -22.59 14.06 -17.96
N LYS A 219 -23.25 13.24 -17.13
CA LYS A 219 -22.87 12.98 -15.73
C LYS A 219 -23.24 11.56 -15.30
N PHE A 220 -22.47 11.03 -14.37
CA PHE A 220 -22.84 9.85 -13.60
C PHE A 220 -23.69 10.25 -12.38
N ARG A 221 -24.58 9.35 -11.95
CA ARG A 221 -25.38 9.46 -10.74
C ARG A 221 -25.23 8.22 -9.87
N PHE A 222 -25.26 8.46 -8.56
CA PHE A 222 -25.44 7.46 -7.52
C PHE A 222 -26.90 7.51 -7.06
N PHE A 223 -27.43 6.39 -6.56
CA PHE A 223 -28.82 6.27 -6.09
C PHE A 223 -28.88 5.58 -4.73
N GLY A 224 -29.88 5.91 -3.91
CA GLY A 224 -30.14 5.20 -2.64
C GLY A 224 -28.96 5.29 -1.66
N GLU A 225 -28.60 4.16 -1.07
CA GLU A 225 -27.45 4.02 -0.17
C GLU A 225 -26.11 4.34 -0.86
N ASP A 226 -25.93 3.99 -2.14
CA ASP A 226 -24.73 4.31 -2.91
C ASP A 226 -24.50 5.84 -2.97
N ALA A 227 -25.58 6.63 -2.96
CA ALA A 227 -25.51 8.09 -2.90
C ALA A 227 -25.15 8.64 -1.51
N ARG A 228 -25.39 7.89 -0.43
CA ARG A 228 -24.91 8.22 0.92
C ARG A 228 -23.42 7.93 1.04
N ILE A 229 -22.98 6.76 0.58
CA ILE A 229 -21.57 6.36 0.52
C ILE A 229 -20.77 7.36 -0.30
N ALA A 230 -21.20 7.64 -1.53
CA ALA A 230 -20.55 8.63 -2.40
C ALA A 230 -20.50 10.03 -1.77
N SER A 231 -21.55 10.45 -1.06
CA SER A 231 -21.56 11.74 -0.38
C SER A 231 -20.51 11.84 0.73
N LYS A 232 -20.38 10.78 1.56
CA LYS A 232 -19.37 10.67 2.62
C LYS A 232 -17.95 10.61 2.05
N GLU A 233 -17.65 9.62 1.21
CA GLU A 233 -16.26 9.35 0.79
C GLU A 233 -15.75 10.31 -0.29
N LEU A 234 -16.62 10.88 -1.14
CA LEU A 234 -16.23 11.83 -2.18
C LEU A 234 -16.39 13.30 -1.75
N SER A 235 -17.02 13.56 -0.61
CA SER A 235 -17.32 14.90 -0.09
C SER A 235 -18.25 15.71 -1.01
N ILE A 236 -19.23 15.04 -1.62
CA ILE A 236 -20.22 15.63 -2.56
C ILE A 236 -21.61 15.70 -1.94
N PHE A 237 -22.46 16.61 -2.39
CA PHE A 237 -23.80 16.80 -1.83
C PHE A 237 -24.75 15.64 -2.18
N CYS A 238 -25.36 15.01 -1.17
CA CYS A 238 -26.47 14.06 -1.34
C CYS A 238 -27.80 14.81 -1.41
N ILE A 239 -28.51 14.72 -2.53
CA ILE A 239 -29.90 15.16 -2.63
C ILE A 239 -30.77 14.13 -1.87
N PRO A 240 -31.57 14.54 -0.87
CA PRO A 240 -32.34 13.61 -0.04
C PRO A 240 -33.47 12.91 -0.82
N GLY A 241 -33.77 11.69 -0.39
CA GLY A 241 -34.78 10.79 -0.96
C GLY A 241 -34.68 9.41 -0.29
N LYS A 242 -35.28 8.37 -0.89
CA LYS A 242 -35.16 6.99 -0.39
C LYS A 242 -33.71 6.53 -0.37
N TYR A 243 -33.31 5.83 0.69
CA TYR A 243 -32.00 5.19 0.80
C TYR A 243 -32.09 3.68 0.51
N ARG A 244 -33.15 3.01 0.98
CA ARG A 244 -33.36 1.58 0.71
C ARG A 244 -33.84 1.34 -0.71
N PHE A 245 -33.33 0.29 -1.35
CA PHE A 245 -33.79 -0.17 -2.67
C PHE A 245 -35.08 -1.02 -2.57
N ASP A 246 -35.42 -1.47 -1.37
CA ASP A 246 -36.63 -2.23 -1.04
C ASP A 246 -37.84 -1.29 -0.84
N GLU A 247 -39.06 -1.73 -1.17
CA GLU A 247 -40.29 -0.95 -0.94
C GLU A 247 -40.75 -1.00 0.54
N HIS A 248 -39.84 -0.68 1.47
CA HIS A 248 -40.09 -0.72 2.91
C HIS A 248 -41.06 0.39 3.39
N PRO A 249 -42.06 0.10 4.25
CA PRO A 249 -43.11 1.05 4.62
C PRO A 249 -42.63 2.39 5.18
N SER A 250 -41.51 2.42 5.90
CA SER A 250 -40.95 3.67 6.47
C SER A 250 -40.59 4.72 5.41
N GLU A 251 -40.15 4.29 4.23
CA GLU A 251 -39.73 5.17 3.13
C GLU A 251 -40.80 5.31 2.02
N ALA A 252 -42.00 4.73 2.22
CA ALA A 252 -43.10 4.78 1.26
C ALA A 252 -43.67 6.20 1.00
N HIS A 253 -43.39 7.15 1.91
CA HIS A 253 -43.78 8.56 1.79
C HIS A 253 -42.88 9.38 0.84
N LEU A 254 -41.76 8.80 0.38
CA LEU A 254 -40.83 9.44 -0.56
C LEU A 254 -41.08 8.92 -1.98
N ASP A 255 -41.00 9.82 -2.98
CA ASP A 255 -41.29 9.49 -4.39
C ASP A 255 -40.05 9.25 -5.26
N ARG A 256 -38.83 9.48 -4.72
CA ARG A 256 -37.55 9.38 -5.46
C ARG A 256 -36.44 8.87 -4.56
N PHE A 257 -35.43 8.23 -5.14
CA PHE A 257 -34.19 7.89 -4.44
C PHE A 257 -33.37 9.12 -4.05
N ALA A 258 -32.64 9.01 -2.93
CA ALA A 258 -31.51 9.88 -2.63
C ALA A 258 -30.49 9.78 -3.77
N SER A 259 -29.80 10.87 -4.10
CA SER A 259 -28.86 10.85 -5.22
C SER A 259 -27.73 11.87 -5.11
N ALA A 260 -26.55 11.47 -5.58
CA ALA A 260 -25.40 12.32 -5.80
C ALA A 260 -24.98 12.23 -7.29
N SER A 261 -24.14 13.14 -7.78
CA SER A 261 -23.72 13.12 -9.19
C SER A 261 -22.35 13.74 -9.43
N ILE A 262 -21.61 13.20 -10.41
CA ILE A 262 -20.28 13.65 -10.83
C ILE A 262 -20.21 13.81 -12.36
N PRO A 263 -19.42 14.75 -12.92
CA PRO A 263 -19.23 14.87 -14.37
C PRO A 263 -18.55 13.63 -14.96
N VAL A 264 -18.87 13.27 -16.21
CA VAL A 264 -18.27 12.10 -16.89
C VAL A 264 -16.74 12.14 -16.89
N HIS A 265 -16.13 13.28 -17.21
CA HIS A 265 -14.67 13.45 -17.24
C HIS A 265 -13.98 13.36 -15.85
N ARG A 266 -14.73 13.24 -14.75
CA ARG A 266 -14.18 13.04 -13.39
C ARG A 266 -14.35 11.60 -12.88
N LEU A 267 -14.89 10.69 -13.69
CA LEU A 267 -15.16 9.29 -13.29
C LEU A 267 -13.95 8.64 -12.62
N HIS A 268 -12.79 8.64 -13.28
CA HIS A 268 -11.55 8.01 -12.78
C HIS A 268 -11.17 8.49 -11.37
N VAL A 269 -11.19 9.81 -11.11
CA VAL A 269 -10.85 10.40 -9.79
C VAL A 269 -11.78 9.90 -8.68
N HIS A 270 -13.08 9.77 -8.99
CA HIS A 270 -14.09 9.37 -8.01
C HIS A 270 -14.16 7.85 -7.83
N VAL A 271 -13.94 7.05 -8.88
CA VAL A 271 -13.78 5.59 -8.79
C VAL A 271 -12.54 5.27 -7.96
N LYS A 272 -11.37 5.85 -8.28
CA LYS A 272 -10.13 5.65 -7.52
C LYS A 272 -10.31 5.96 -6.03
N ARG A 273 -10.97 7.07 -5.67
CA ARG A 273 -11.29 7.40 -4.26
C ARG A 273 -12.20 6.37 -3.57
N LEU A 274 -13.24 5.88 -4.25
CA LEU A 274 -14.14 4.86 -3.68
C LEU A 274 -13.45 3.50 -3.51
N VAL A 275 -12.61 3.11 -4.48
CA VAL A 275 -11.80 1.88 -4.41
C VAL A 275 -10.75 1.96 -3.30
N SER A 276 -10.04 3.09 -3.16
CA SER A 276 -9.11 3.32 -2.03
C SER A 276 -9.81 3.30 -0.67
N ALA A 277 -11.10 3.68 -0.60
CA ALA A 277 -11.92 3.53 0.61
C ALA A 277 -12.40 2.09 0.88
N GLY A 278 -12.08 1.12 0.00
CA GLY A 278 -12.39 -0.30 0.15
C GLY A 278 -13.70 -0.76 -0.50
N HIS A 279 -14.40 0.11 -1.23
CA HIS A 279 -15.66 -0.26 -1.90
C HIS A 279 -15.41 -0.99 -3.23
N LYS A 280 -16.22 -2.01 -3.51
CA LYS A 280 -16.43 -2.52 -4.88
C LYS A 280 -17.29 -1.50 -5.64
N VAL A 281 -16.86 -1.09 -6.82
CA VAL A 281 -17.46 0.00 -7.61
C VAL A 281 -17.82 -0.50 -9.00
N GLY A 282 -19.10 -0.37 -9.37
CA GLY A 282 -19.62 -0.81 -10.67
C GLY A 282 -19.96 0.39 -11.56
N VAL A 283 -19.30 0.52 -12.70
CA VAL A 283 -19.60 1.55 -13.70
C VAL A 283 -20.65 1.03 -14.68
N VAL A 284 -21.78 1.71 -14.72
CA VAL A 284 -22.95 1.34 -15.54
C VAL A 284 -23.13 2.38 -16.65
N ARG A 285 -22.70 2.04 -17.87
CA ARG A 285 -22.77 2.92 -19.05
C ARG A 285 -24.04 2.69 -19.87
N GLN A 286 -24.34 3.65 -20.74
CA GLN A 286 -25.32 3.52 -21.81
C GLN A 286 -24.70 2.74 -22.98
N LEU A 287 -25.37 1.69 -23.48
CA LEU A 287 -24.89 0.90 -24.62
C LEU A 287 -25.26 1.50 -25.98
N GLU A 288 -26.13 2.50 -25.97
CA GLU A 288 -26.80 3.05 -27.15
C GLU A 288 -26.53 4.54 -27.24
N THR A 289 -26.00 4.96 -28.38
CA THR A 289 -25.86 6.35 -28.79
C THR A 289 -27.20 6.95 -29.22
N ALA A 290 -27.23 8.27 -29.46
CA ALA A 290 -28.48 8.97 -29.77
C ALA A 290 -28.93 8.79 -31.23
N ALA A 291 -28.02 8.71 -32.20
CA ALA A 291 -28.40 8.59 -33.61
C ALA A 291 -28.80 7.15 -33.97
N LEU A 292 -27.95 6.14 -33.69
CA LEU A 292 -28.29 4.72 -33.92
C LEU A 292 -29.64 4.34 -33.29
N LYS A 293 -29.90 4.78 -32.05
CA LYS A 293 -31.15 4.49 -31.35
C LYS A 293 -32.37 5.18 -31.95
N ALA A 294 -32.22 6.33 -32.62
CA ALA A 294 -33.36 6.98 -33.30
C ALA A 294 -33.89 6.15 -34.49
N VAL A 295 -33.05 5.28 -35.04
CA VAL A 295 -33.36 4.38 -36.17
C VAL A 295 -33.84 3.01 -35.67
N GLY A 296 -33.21 2.46 -34.63
CA GLY A 296 -33.49 1.11 -34.11
C GLY A 296 -34.88 0.89 -33.49
N ASP A 297 -35.27 -0.38 -33.38
CA ASP A 297 -36.62 -0.82 -32.95
C ASP A 297 -37.04 -0.28 -31.58
N ASN A 298 -36.07 -0.07 -30.68
CA ASN A 298 -36.31 0.34 -29.29
C ASN A 298 -36.33 1.87 -29.07
N ARG A 299 -36.34 2.69 -30.13
CA ARG A 299 -36.37 4.16 -30.14
C ARG A 299 -37.27 4.83 -29.08
N ASN A 300 -38.41 4.22 -28.75
CA ASN A 300 -39.40 4.75 -27.79
C ASN A 300 -39.15 4.37 -26.31
N THR A 301 -38.17 3.52 -26.01
CA THR A 301 -37.83 3.05 -24.66
C THR A 301 -36.75 3.93 -24.01
N PRO A 302 -36.45 3.81 -22.69
CA PRO A 302 -35.22 4.38 -22.12
C PRO A 302 -33.97 3.82 -22.80
N PHE A 303 -32.83 4.52 -22.74
CA PHE A 303 -31.55 3.96 -23.19
C PHE A 303 -31.20 2.69 -22.38
N VAL A 304 -30.76 1.64 -23.07
CA VAL A 304 -30.29 0.42 -22.43
C VAL A 304 -28.97 0.69 -21.70
N ARG A 305 -28.87 0.19 -20.47
CA ARG A 305 -27.67 0.22 -19.63
C ARG A 305 -27.29 -1.18 -19.19
N LYS A 306 -25.99 -1.41 -19.04
CA LYS A 306 -25.42 -2.57 -18.36
C LYS A 306 -24.24 -2.11 -17.50
N LEU A 307 -23.86 -2.91 -16.51
CA LEU A 307 -22.53 -2.85 -15.92
C LEU A 307 -21.52 -3.11 -17.04
N THR A 308 -20.53 -2.23 -17.23
CA THR A 308 -19.46 -2.39 -18.24
C THR A 308 -18.10 -2.63 -17.61
N ASN A 309 -17.90 -2.16 -16.38
CA ASN A 309 -16.65 -2.31 -15.65
C ASN A 309 -16.97 -2.48 -14.16
N LEU A 310 -16.35 -3.47 -13.53
CA LEU A 310 -16.32 -3.64 -12.09
C LEU A 310 -14.90 -3.31 -11.60
N TYR A 311 -14.79 -2.74 -10.40
CA TYR A 311 -13.51 -2.36 -9.81
C TYR A 311 -13.49 -2.61 -8.30
N THR A 312 -12.46 -3.29 -7.83
CA THR A 312 -12.06 -3.45 -6.42
C THR A 312 -10.60 -3.05 -6.26
N LYS A 313 -10.02 -3.22 -5.07
CA LYS A 313 -8.65 -2.78 -4.80
C LYS A 313 -7.60 -3.64 -5.50
N GLY A 314 -7.84 -4.95 -5.66
CA GLY A 314 -6.98 -5.83 -6.44
C GLY A 314 -7.14 -5.69 -7.96
N THR A 315 -8.31 -5.24 -8.43
CA THR A 315 -8.68 -5.23 -9.87
C THR A 315 -8.67 -3.86 -10.52
N TYR A 316 -8.56 -2.76 -9.74
CA TYR A 316 -8.43 -1.40 -10.29
C TYR A 316 -7.04 -1.16 -10.89
N ILE A 317 -6.91 -1.47 -12.18
CA ILE A 317 -5.75 -1.09 -12.98
C ILE A 317 -5.96 0.38 -13.39
N ASP A 318 -5.16 1.28 -12.80
CA ASP A 318 -5.36 2.74 -12.90
C ASP A 318 -5.19 3.25 -14.33
N ASP A 319 -6.19 4.01 -14.80
CA ASP A 319 -6.25 4.46 -16.19
C ASP A 319 -5.22 5.55 -16.55
N ILE A 320 -4.71 6.30 -15.56
CA ILE A 320 -3.99 7.58 -15.80
C ILE A 320 -2.80 7.80 -14.84
N GLU A 321 -2.07 6.76 -14.42
CA GLU A 321 -0.95 6.90 -13.46
C GLU A 321 0.36 7.54 -14.03
N GLY A 322 0.31 8.13 -15.24
CA GLY A 322 1.49 8.66 -15.95
C GLY A 322 1.28 9.88 -16.86
N LEU A 323 0.10 10.50 -16.89
CA LEU A 323 -0.22 11.60 -17.82
C LEU A 323 -0.52 12.96 -17.14
N GLY A 324 -0.30 13.12 -15.83
CA GLY A 324 -0.78 14.34 -15.13
C GLY A 324 -0.11 14.78 -13.82
N GLU A 325 0.93 14.11 -13.31
CA GLU A 325 1.62 14.55 -12.07
C GLU A 325 2.82 15.47 -12.34
N ASP A 326 2.52 16.67 -12.86
CA ASP A 326 3.49 17.78 -12.92
C ASP A 326 3.82 18.31 -11.51
N GLY A 327 4.83 17.72 -10.86
CA GLY A 327 5.84 18.41 -10.03
C GLY A 327 5.40 19.34 -8.89
N ARG A 328 4.13 19.32 -8.43
CA ARG A 328 3.59 20.32 -7.48
C ARG A 328 3.43 19.82 -6.05
N GLY A 329 4.57 19.64 -5.37
CA GLY A 329 4.80 20.06 -3.96
C GLY A 329 3.88 19.55 -2.82
N GLY A 330 2.89 18.71 -3.08
CA GLY A 330 2.21 17.95 -2.02
C GLY A 330 3.13 16.89 -1.43
N PRO A 331 2.91 16.43 -0.19
CA PRO A 331 3.52 15.19 0.26
C PRO A 331 3.10 14.09 -0.73
N ALA A 332 4.05 13.29 -1.20
CA ALA A 332 3.77 12.20 -2.12
C ALA A 332 2.86 11.19 -1.42
N MET A 333 1.55 11.30 -1.66
CA MET A 333 0.56 10.34 -1.19
C MET A 333 0.84 9.06 -1.98
N GLN A 334 1.57 8.14 -1.34
CA GLN A 334 2.14 6.95 -1.97
C GLN A 334 1.07 6.31 -2.87
N SER A 335 1.35 6.21 -4.17
CA SER A 335 0.42 5.57 -5.12
C SER A 335 -0.02 4.26 -4.50
N PRO A 336 -1.33 4.02 -4.29
CA PRO A 336 -1.80 2.76 -3.74
C PRO A 336 -1.37 1.68 -4.73
N SER A 337 -0.29 0.97 -4.39
CA SER A 337 0.22 -0.11 -5.21
C SER A 337 -0.87 -1.18 -5.23
N THR A 338 -1.49 -1.32 -6.40
CA THR A 338 -2.35 -2.42 -6.81
C THR A 338 -1.73 -3.72 -6.32
N GLY A 339 -2.21 -4.19 -5.16
CA GLY A 339 -1.56 -5.26 -4.42
C GLY A 339 -1.92 -6.62 -5.01
N TYR A 340 -1.51 -7.67 -4.31
CA TYR A 340 -1.99 -9.00 -4.65
C TYR A 340 -3.47 -9.14 -4.22
N LEU A 341 -4.24 -9.81 -5.05
CA LEU A 341 -5.50 -10.45 -4.74
C LEU A 341 -5.15 -11.90 -4.36
N LEU A 342 -5.41 -12.30 -3.12
CA LEU A 342 -4.99 -13.59 -2.57
C LEU A 342 -6.20 -14.50 -2.33
N CYS A 343 -6.28 -15.59 -3.08
CA CYS A 343 -7.24 -16.65 -2.84
C CYS A 343 -6.66 -17.67 -1.88
N LEU A 344 -7.47 -18.10 -0.90
CA LEU A 344 -7.09 -18.97 0.19
C LEU A 344 -8.17 -20.05 0.39
N THR A 345 -7.74 -21.31 0.49
CA THR A 345 -8.58 -22.40 0.99
C THR A 345 -7.78 -23.25 1.96
N GLU A 346 -8.45 -23.76 2.98
CA GLU A 346 -7.86 -24.70 3.94
C GLU A 346 -8.71 -25.96 4.10
N VAL A 347 -8.07 -26.98 4.65
CA VAL A 347 -8.65 -28.27 5.07
C VAL A 347 -8.04 -28.61 6.42
N ASN A 348 -8.86 -28.82 7.46
CA ASN A 348 -8.34 -29.30 8.75
C ASN A 348 -7.86 -30.75 8.58
N VAL A 349 -6.60 -31.01 8.95
CA VAL A 349 -5.96 -32.32 8.75
C VAL A 349 -6.21 -33.20 9.96
N LYS A 350 -5.81 -32.73 11.15
CA LYS A 350 -5.98 -33.38 12.47
C LYS A 350 -5.91 -32.33 13.58
N GLY A 351 -6.51 -32.67 14.73
CA GLY A 351 -6.39 -31.92 15.98
C GLY A 351 -7.61 -31.05 16.31
N GLN A 352 -7.77 -30.75 17.60
CA GLN A 352 -8.74 -29.78 18.12
C GLN A 352 -8.06 -28.94 19.20
N GLY A 353 -8.38 -27.65 19.27
CA GLY A 353 -7.67 -26.72 20.15
C GLY A 353 -6.22 -26.54 19.72
N ASN A 354 -5.29 -26.57 20.68
CA ASN A 354 -3.88 -26.19 20.46
C ASN A 354 -3.10 -27.14 19.53
N ASP A 355 -3.60 -28.36 19.30
CA ASP A 355 -3.03 -29.33 18.34
C ASP A 355 -3.63 -29.20 16.92
N GLU A 356 -4.46 -28.19 16.65
CA GLU A 356 -5.11 -28.00 15.33
C GLU A 356 -4.08 -27.72 14.22
N LYS A 357 -3.98 -28.67 13.28
CA LYS A 357 -3.24 -28.53 12.02
C LYS A 357 -4.17 -28.37 10.83
N VAL A 358 -3.87 -27.40 9.98
CA VAL A 358 -4.56 -27.15 8.71
C VAL A 358 -3.60 -27.35 7.52
N HIS A 359 -4.10 -27.87 6.41
CA HIS A 359 -3.42 -27.85 5.12
C HIS A 359 -4.02 -26.72 4.29
N VAL A 360 -3.15 -25.86 3.75
CA VAL A 360 -3.50 -24.54 3.25
C VAL A 360 -2.94 -24.40 1.84
N GLY A 361 -3.81 -24.22 0.86
CA GLY A 361 -3.41 -23.87 -0.50
C GLY A 361 -3.83 -22.45 -0.85
N LEU A 362 -2.92 -21.72 -1.48
CA LEU A 362 -3.14 -20.33 -1.87
C LEU A 362 -2.70 -20.05 -3.31
N ILE A 363 -3.33 -19.04 -3.90
CA ILE A 363 -2.85 -18.39 -5.11
C ILE A 363 -3.02 -16.87 -4.99
N ALA A 364 -1.93 -16.14 -5.16
CA ALA A 364 -1.89 -14.69 -5.17
C ALA A 364 -1.67 -14.22 -6.62
N VAL A 365 -2.55 -13.37 -7.12
CA VAL A 365 -2.40 -12.74 -8.44
C VAL A 365 -2.32 -11.23 -8.27
N GLN A 366 -1.47 -10.58 -9.06
CA GLN A 366 -1.41 -9.12 -9.14
C GLN A 366 -1.84 -8.69 -10.55
N PRO A 367 -3.14 -8.44 -10.81
CA PRO A 367 -3.65 -8.20 -12.17
C PRO A 367 -2.98 -7.03 -12.90
N ALA A 368 -2.45 -6.05 -12.15
CA ALA A 368 -1.72 -4.90 -12.67
C ALA A 368 -0.24 -5.16 -13.04
N THR A 369 0.30 -6.34 -12.76
CA THR A 369 1.65 -6.77 -13.21
C THR A 369 1.63 -8.15 -13.89
N GLY A 370 0.56 -8.93 -13.79
CA GLY A 370 0.51 -10.31 -14.29
C GLY A 370 1.35 -11.31 -13.49
N ASP A 371 1.81 -10.94 -12.30
CA ASP A 371 2.55 -11.85 -11.41
C ASP A 371 1.59 -12.82 -10.72
N ILE A 372 1.92 -14.12 -10.71
CA ILE A 372 1.13 -15.20 -10.11
C ILE A 372 2.02 -16.00 -9.16
N ILE A 373 1.65 -16.04 -7.87
CA ILE A 373 2.37 -16.77 -6.83
C ILE A 373 1.43 -17.85 -6.27
N TYR A 374 1.90 -19.08 -6.07
CA TYR A 374 1.12 -20.15 -5.42
C TYR A 374 1.92 -20.88 -4.34
N ASP A 375 1.24 -21.50 -3.38
CA ASP A 375 1.85 -22.33 -2.34
C ASP A 375 0.84 -23.34 -1.78
N ASP A 376 1.32 -24.46 -1.24
CA ASP A 376 0.52 -25.49 -0.55
C ASP A 376 1.36 -26.03 0.62
N PHE A 377 0.87 -25.94 1.85
CA PHE A 377 1.64 -26.25 3.06
C PHE A 377 0.76 -26.64 4.27
N GLU A 378 1.32 -27.36 5.25
CA GLU A 378 0.72 -27.51 6.58
C GLU A 378 1.06 -26.30 7.46
N ASP A 379 0.09 -25.83 8.25
CA ASP A 379 0.29 -24.80 9.27
C ASP A 379 -0.23 -25.27 10.64
N GLY A 380 0.44 -24.82 11.70
CA GLY A 380 0.11 -25.11 13.10
C GLY A 380 -0.87 -24.09 13.70
N PHE A 381 -1.23 -24.29 14.97
CA PHE A 381 -2.23 -23.49 15.68
C PHE A 381 -2.02 -21.96 15.60
N MET A 382 -0.77 -21.49 15.68
CA MET A 382 -0.42 -20.06 15.62
C MET A 382 -0.52 -19.42 14.23
N ARG A 383 -0.69 -20.21 13.16
CA ARG A 383 -0.74 -19.75 11.76
C ARG A 383 0.49 -18.94 11.29
N SER A 384 1.67 -19.31 11.79
CA SER A 384 2.95 -18.63 11.54
C SER A 384 3.45 -18.81 10.10
N GLU A 385 3.10 -19.91 9.44
CA GLU A 385 3.40 -20.11 8.02
C GLU A 385 2.51 -19.22 7.13
N ILE A 386 1.19 -19.13 7.39
CA ILE A 386 0.29 -18.19 6.70
C ILE A 386 0.78 -16.75 6.90
N GLU A 387 1.02 -16.31 8.14
CA GLU A 387 1.47 -14.94 8.44
C GLU A 387 2.72 -14.57 7.63
N THR A 388 3.68 -15.49 7.55
CA THR A 388 4.89 -15.32 6.74
C THR A 388 4.56 -15.06 5.26
N ARG A 389 3.65 -15.82 4.64
CA ARG A 389 3.22 -15.53 3.24
C ARG A 389 2.54 -14.16 3.15
N LEU A 390 1.68 -13.80 4.12
CA LEU A 390 0.94 -12.54 4.10
C LEU A 390 1.85 -11.29 4.18
N LEU A 391 2.95 -11.34 4.96
CA LEU A 391 3.92 -10.24 5.04
C LEU A 391 4.79 -10.11 3.77
N HIS A 392 5.18 -11.24 3.17
CA HIS A 392 5.91 -11.25 1.89
C HIS A 392 5.03 -10.75 0.73
N ILE A 393 3.82 -11.30 0.58
CA ILE A 393 2.89 -11.02 -0.52
C ILE A 393 2.22 -9.65 -0.36
N ALA A 394 1.88 -9.25 0.87
CA ALA A 394 1.11 -8.04 1.18
C ALA A 394 -0.20 -7.91 0.36
N PRO A 395 -1.18 -8.81 0.55
CA PRO A 395 -2.44 -8.75 -0.19
C PRO A 395 -3.24 -7.48 0.14
N CYS A 396 -3.93 -6.96 -0.87
CA CYS A 396 -4.86 -5.84 -0.73
C CYS A 396 -6.33 -6.28 -0.76
N GLU A 397 -6.58 -7.53 -1.15
CA GLU A 397 -7.90 -8.16 -1.21
C GLU A 397 -7.75 -9.69 -1.04
N PHE A 398 -8.66 -10.30 -0.27
CA PHE A 398 -8.75 -11.76 -0.05
C PHE A 398 -9.96 -12.35 -0.79
N LEU A 399 -9.79 -13.55 -1.35
CA LEU A 399 -10.87 -14.41 -1.84
C LEU A 399 -10.85 -15.72 -1.02
N ILE A 400 -11.74 -15.86 -0.04
CA ILE A 400 -11.79 -17.05 0.82
C ILE A 400 -12.71 -18.08 0.17
N VAL A 401 -12.21 -19.30 -0.06
CA VAL A 401 -12.99 -20.41 -0.62
C VAL A 401 -13.33 -21.38 0.50
N GLY A 402 -14.57 -21.29 0.99
CA GLY A 402 -15.12 -22.09 2.08
C GLY A 402 -15.11 -21.41 3.45
N GLU A 403 -15.23 -22.24 4.48
CA GLU A 403 -15.11 -21.83 5.88
C GLU A 403 -13.65 -21.91 6.33
N LEU A 404 -13.26 -21.05 7.26
CA LEU A 404 -11.94 -21.05 7.89
C LEU A 404 -12.06 -21.48 9.35
N SER A 405 -11.02 -22.17 9.85
CA SER A 405 -10.79 -22.40 11.27
C SER A 405 -10.72 -21.09 12.06
N LYS A 406 -11.03 -21.16 13.35
CA LYS A 406 -11.15 -19.97 14.22
C LYS A 406 -9.83 -19.19 14.34
N ALA A 407 -8.68 -19.87 14.21
CA ALA A 407 -7.37 -19.22 14.21
C ALA A 407 -7.11 -18.43 12.91
N THR A 408 -7.30 -19.05 11.74
CA THR A 408 -7.12 -18.37 10.44
C THR A 408 -8.13 -17.22 10.27
N GLU A 409 -9.38 -17.40 10.70
CA GLU A 409 -10.41 -16.37 10.68
C GLU A 409 -10.03 -15.15 11.55
N LYS A 410 -9.50 -15.37 12.77
CA LYS A 410 -8.95 -14.28 13.61
C LYS A 410 -7.84 -13.51 12.88
N LEU A 411 -6.90 -14.22 12.25
CA LEU A 411 -5.77 -13.61 11.54
C LEU A 411 -6.24 -12.74 10.35
N VAL A 412 -7.18 -13.24 9.54
CA VAL A 412 -7.74 -12.47 8.42
C VAL A 412 -8.56 -11.28 8.90
N VAL A 413 -9.33 -11.41 9.99
CA VAL A 413 -10.07 -10.29 10.61
C VAL A 413 -9.13 -9.23 11.19
N HIS A 414 -8.00 -9.64 11.81
CA HIS A 414 -6.98 -8.69 12.26
C HIS A 414 -6.40 -7.88 11.09
N LEU A 415 -5.91 -8.56 10.05
CA LEU A 415 -5.22 -7.91 8.92
C LEU A 415 -6.17 -7.08 8.04
N SER A 416 -7.45 -7.47 7.90
CA SER A 416 -8.46 -6.66 7.20
C SER A 416 -9.01 -5.50 8.04
N GLY A 417 -9.11 -5.66 9.36
CA GLY A 417 -9.58 -4.62 10.29
C GLY A 417 -8.53 -3.54 10.58
N SER A 418 -7.27 -3.93 10.68
CA SER A 418 -6.13 -3.06 11.00
C SER A 418 -5.69 -2.18 9.81
N LYS A 419 -4.88 -1.16 10.14
CA LYS A 419 -4.12 -0.35 9.17
C LYS A 419 -2.63 -0.72 9.11
N THR A 420 -2.17 -1.68 9.91
CA THR A 420 -0.75 -2.06 10.06
C THR A 420 -0.16 -2.82 8.86
N ASN A 421 -0.92 -2.98 7.77
CA ASN A 421 -0.44 -3.60 6.53
C ASN A 421 0.66 -2.76 5.86
N VAL A 422 1.39 -3.39 4.93
CA VAL A 422 2.52 -2.80 4.16
C VAL A 422 2.15 -1.51 3.41
N PHE A 423 0.85 -1.24 3.23
CA PHE A 423 0.33 -0.08 2.51
C PHE A 423 -0.60 0.83 3.36
N GLY A 424 -0.60 0.72 4.69
CA GLY A 424 -1.35 1.61 5.60
C GLY A 424 -2.88 1.48 5.59
N ASP A 425 -3.40 0.54 4.80
CA ASP A 425 -4.80 0.44 4.40
C ASP A 425 -5.48 -0.84 4.92
N LYS A 426 -6.81 -0.82 4.95
CA LYS A 426 -7.63 -2.02 5.14
C LYS A 426 -7.57 -2.94 3.92
N ILE A 427 -7.62 -4.25 4.19
CA ILE A 427 -7.75 -5.30 3.18
C ILE A 427 -9.24 -5.60 2.96
N ARG A 428 -9.68 -5.73 1.71
CA ARG A 428 -11.04 -6.20 1.38
C ARG A 428 -11.11 -7.72 1.50
N VAL A 429 -12.25 -8.28 1.91
CA VAL A 429 -12.48 -9.73 2.00
C VAL A 429 -13.73 -10.10 1.21
N GLU A 430 -13.60 -11.04 0.29
CA GLU A 430 -14.68 -11.67 -0.48
C GLU A 430 -14.72 -13.17 -0.17
N ARG A 431 -15.89 -13.82 -0.23
CA ARG A 431 -16.06 -15.24 0.11
C ARG A 431 -16.86 -15.99 -0.94
N VAL A 432 -16.44 -17.24 -1.19
CA VAL A 432 -17.07 -18.19 -2.11
C VAL A 432 -17.39 -19.47 -1.33
N ALA A 433 -18.55 -20.08 -1.59
CA ALA A 433 -18.94 -21.33 -0.97
C ALA A 433 -18.10 -22.52 -1.51
N LYS A 434 -17.70 -23.45 -0.63
CA LYS A 434 -16.89 -24.62 -0.97
C LYS A 434 -17.80 -25.85 -1.09
N GLU A 435 -18.26 -26.16 -2.31
CA GLU A 435 -19.06 -27.36 -2.58
C GLU A 435 -18.23 -28.64 -2.37
N LYS A 436 -18.89 -29.76 -2.01
CA LYS A 436 -18.22 -31.06 -1.83
C LYS A 436 -17.57 -31.60 -3.12
N THR A 437 -18.01 -31.13 -4.28
CA THR A 437 -17.52 -31.51 -5.62
C THR A 437 -16.50 -30.51 -6.21
N ILE A 438 -16.12 -29.47 -5.47
CA ILE A 438 -15.36 -28.33 -6.01
C ILE A 438 -13.98 -28.70 -6.57
N ALA A 439 -13.31 -29.73 -6.03
CA ALA A 439 -12.03 -30.21 -6.55
C ALA A 439 -12.14 -30.76 -7.99
N ALA A 440 -13.13 -31.62 -8.23
CA ALA A 440 -13.38 -32.20 -9.55
C ALA A 440 -13.92 -31.15 -10.54
N GLN A 441 -14.78 -30.23 -10.08
CA GLN A 441 -15.24 -29.08 -10.84
C GLN A 441 -14.06 -28.18 -11.24
N ALA A 442 -13.15 -27.88 -10.31
CA ALA A 442 -11.99 -27.02 -10.53
C ALA A 442 -11.03 -27.57 -11.59
N ASN A 443 -10.66 -28.86 -11.49
CA ASN A 443 -9.77 -29.49 -12.47
C ASN A 443 -10.38 -29.50 -13.88
N ASN A 444 -11.69 -29.71 -14.00
CA ASN A 444 -12.41 -29.63 -15.27
C ASN A 444 -12.50 -28.19 -15.82
N HIS A 445 -12.78 -27.21 -14.95
CA HIS A 445 -12.83 -25.79 -15.32
C HIS A 445 -11.47 -25.28 -15.80
N ILE A 446 -10.38 -25.61 -15.08
CA ILE A 446 -9.00 -25.31 -15.47
C ILE A 446 -8.66 -25.96 -16.81
N SER A 447 -8.99 -27.23 -16.99
CA SER A 447 -8.76 -27.95 -18.25
C SER A 447 -9.49 -27.29 -19.42
N THR A 448 -10.74 -26.87 -19.21
CA THR A 448 -11.54 -26.15 -20.24
C THR A 448 -10.90 -24.80 -20.59
N PHE A 449 -10.59 -23.97 -19.58
CA PHE A 449 -10.02 -22.63 -19.75
C PHE A 449 -8.70 -22.61 -20.55
N TYR A 450 -7.87 -23.65 -20.43
CA TYR A 450 -6.63 -23.78 -21.20
C TYR A 450 -6.79 -24.56 -22.52
N ALA A 451 -7.79 -25.45 -22.64
CA ALA A 451 -8.04 -26.19 -23.87
C ALA A 451 -8.41 -25.29 -25.05
N ASP A 452 -9.16 -24.21 -24.81
CA ASP A 452 -9.51 -23.23 -25.86
C ASP A 452 -8.25 -22.68 -26.55
N ARG A 453 -7.18 -22.40 -25.79
CA ARG A 453 -5.92 -21.87 -26.33
C ARG A 453 -5.15 -22.88 -27.18
N LEU A 454 -5.25 -24.18 -26.89
CA LEU A 454 -4.56 -25.22 -27.69
C LEU A 454 -5.07 -25.26 -29.14
N ASN A 455 -6.29 -24.79 -29.40
CA ASN A 455 -6.86 -24.70 -30.75
C ASN A 455 -6.31 -23.49 -31.54
N ASP A 456 -6.08 -22.35 -30.86
CA ASP A 456 -5.60 -21.11 -31.49
C ASP A 456 -4.11 -21.13 -31.83
N SER A 457 -3.25 -21.73 -30.98
CA SER A 457 -1.79 -21.60 -31.10
C SER A 457 -1.10 -22.81 -31.76
N GLN A 458 -1.31 -23.00 -33.06
CA GLN A 458 -0.73 -24.13 -33.83
C GLN A 458 0.81 -24.16 -33.91
N SER A 459 1.51 -23.09 -33.51
CA SER A 459 2.97 -22.93 -33.68
C SER A 459 3.83 -23.15 -32.42
N GLU A 460 3.26 -23.19 -31.21
CA GLU A 460 4.04 -23.28 -29.94
C GLU A 460 3.73 -24.54 -29.09
N SER A 461 3.04 -25.53 -29.67
CA SER A 461 2.40 -26.63 -28.95
C SER A 461 3.27 -27.37 -27.92
N GLU A 462 4.54 -27.65 -28.18
CA GLU A 462 5.39 -28.42 -27.24
C GLU A 462 5.76 -27.67 -25.96
N LYS A 463 5.99 -26.34 -26.05
CA LYS A 463 6.31 -25.52 -24.87
C LYS A 463 5.03 -25.19 -24.10
N ALA A 464 3.94 -24.90 -24.81
CA ALA A 464 2.63 -24.71 -24.20
C ALA A 464 2.18 -25.95 -23.43
N GLY A 465 2.30 -27.14 -24.03
CA GLY A 465 1.98 -28.43 -23.42
C GLY A 465 2.73 -28.66 -22.09
N LYS A 466 4.07 -28.54 -22.08
CA LYS A 466 4.87 -28.74 -20.87
C LYS A 466 4.53 -27.79 -19.70
N ILE A 467 4.00 -26.60 -19.99
CA ILE A 467 3.56 -25.67 -18.94
C ILE A 467 2.11 -25.96 -18.53
N PHE A 468 1.26 -26.39 -19.47
CA PHE A 468 -0.09 -26.89 -19.18
C PHE A 468 -0.04 -28.14 -18.28
N ASP A 469 0.84 -29.10 -18.58
CA ASP A 469 1.11 -30.27 -17.73
C ASP A 469 1.51 -29.86 -16.30
N LYS A 470 2.33 -28.80 -16.16
CA LYS A 470 2.74 -28.24 -14.86
C LYS A 470 1.59 -27.58 -14.11
N ILE A 471 0.60 -27.01 -14.81
CA ILE A 471 -0.60 -26.41 -14.22
C ILE A 471 -1.63 -27.48 -13.83
N LEU A 472 -1.79 -28.53 -14.64
CA LEU A 472 -2.58 -29.72 -14.26
C LEU A 472 -1.96 -30.49 -13.09
N GLY A 473 -0.63 -30.43 -12.94
CA GLY A 473 0.12 -30.98 -11.81
C GLY A 473 0.13 -30.13 -10.52
N LEU A 474 -0.69 -29.07 -10.42
CA LEU A 474 -0.80 -28.28 -9.20
C LEU A 474 -1.55 -29.05 -8.09
N PRO A 475 -1.22 -28.83 -6.79
CA PRO A 475 -1.92 -29.48 -5.68
C PRO A 475 -3.42 -29.13 -5.62
N GLU A 476 -4.23 -30.05 -5.09
CA GLU A 476 -5.71 -29.94 -5.12
C GLU A 476 -6.23 -28.62 -4.53
N ASN A 477 -5.71 -28.19 -3.38
CA ASN A 477 -6.08 -26.90 -2.77
C ASN A 477 -5.75 -25.71 -3.68
N VAL A 478 -4.58 -25.74 -4.33
CA VAL A 478 -4.14 -24.68 -5.25
C VAL A 478 -5.02 -24.64 -6.50
N SER A 479 -5.42 -25.81 -7.03
CA SER A 479 -6.35 -25.90 -8.16
C SER A 479 -7.76 -25.41 -7.81
N ILE A 480 -8.27 -25.71 -6.60
CA ILE A 480 -9.52 -25.11 -6.08
C ILE A 480 -9.43 -23.58 -6.03
N CYS A 481 -8.32 -23.05 -5.50
CA CYS A 481 -8.07 -21.61 -5.43
C CYS A 481 -7.91 -20.97 -6.82
N LEU A 482 -7.20 -21.61 -7.76
CA LEU A 482 -7.02 -21.14 -9.14
C LEU A 482 -8.36 -21.07 -9.88
N SER A 483 -9.16 -22.14 -9.84
CA SER A 483 -10.50 -22.17 -10.46
C SER A 483 -11.39 -21.04 -9.92
N SER A 484 -11.42 -20.88 -8.59
CA SER A 484 -12.21 -19.84 -7.92
C SER A 484 -11.73 -18.43 -8.31
N MET A 485 -10.41 -18.24 -8.47
CA MET A 485 -9.81 -16.97 -8.88
C MET A 485 -10.05 -16.65 -10.36
N ILE A 486 -10.05 -17.66 -11.25
CA ILE A 486 -10.46 -17.50 -12.66
C ILE A 486 -11.90 -16.98 -12.71
N THR A 487 -12.84 -17.68 -12.06
CA THR A 487 -14.25 -17.26 -12.00
C THR A 487 -14.40 -15.85 -11.43
N HIS A 488 -13.67 -15.53 -10.35
CA HIS A 488 -13.71 -14.21 -9.74
C HIS A 488 -13.20 -13.10 -10.68
N LEU A 489 -12.11 -13.33 -11.43
CA LEU A 489 -11.56 -12.33 -12.35
C LEU A 489 -12.33 -12.19 -13.67
N SER A 490 -13.13 -13.17 -14.08
CA SER A 490 -14.02 -13.05 -15.25
C SER A 490 -15.08 -11.95 -15.07
N ASP A 491 -15.58 -11.72 -13.86
CA ASP A 491 -16.50 -10.60 -13.56
C ASP A 491 -15.89 -9.20 -13.82
N TYR A 492 -14.57 -9.11 -14.05
CA TYR A 492 -13.81 -7.88 -14.29
C TYR A 492 -13.18 -7.82 -15.71
N GLY A 493 -13.27 -8.92 -16.48
CA GLY A 493 -12.51 -9.09 -17.72
C GLY A 493 -11.00 -9.02 -17.47
N LEU A 494 -10.50 -9.85 -16.54
CA LEU A 494 -9.10 -9.95 -16.12
C LEU A 494 -8.58 -11.40 -16.04
N GLU A 495 -9.43 -12.40 -16.30
CA GLU A 495 -9.12 -13.83 -16.23
C GLU A 495 -7.96 -14.25 -17.15
N HIS A 496 -7.79 -13.54 -18.27
CA HIS A 496 -6.71 -13.76 -19.23
C HIS A 496 -5.31 -13.67 -18.61
N VAL A 497 -5.16 -13.05 -17.42
CA VAL A 497 -3.90 -13.07 -16.65
C VAL A 497 -3.37 -14.49 -16.45
N PHE A 498 -4.23 -15.49 -16.28
CA PHE A 498 -3.83 -16.89 -16.08
C PHE A 498 -3.33 -17.57 -17.36
N GLN A 499 -3.55 -16.98 -18.53
CA GLN A 499 -2.97 -17.44 -19.80
C GLN A 499 -1.47 -17.10 -19.92
N LEU A 500 -0.94 -16.22 -19.06
CA LEU A 500 0.48 -15.86 -18.98
C LEU A 500 1.28 -16.92 -18.21
N THR A 501 1.22 -18.16 -18.66
CA THR A 501 1.62 -19.36 -17.88
C THR A 501 3.09 -19.40 -17.42
N LYS A 502 4.00 -18.66 -18.08
CA LYS A 502 5.40 -18.45 -17.64
C LYS A 502 5.49 -17.78 -16.25
N HIS A 503 4.45 -17.06 -15.82
CA HIS A 503 4.44 -16.23 -14.61
C HIS A 503 4.00 -16.96 -13.33
N PHE A 504 3.67 -18.26 -13.39
CA PHE A 504 3.34 -19.08 -12.21
C PHE A 504 4.60 -19.44 -11.39
N GLN A 505 4.78 -18.73 -10.27
CA GLN A 505 5.92 -18.90 -9.36
C GLN A 505 5.50 -19.59 -8.04
N PRO A 506 6.11 -20.72 -7.64
CA PRO A 506 5.89 -21.25 -6.29
C PRO A 506 6.50 -20.32 -5.24
N PHE A 507 5.85 -20.18 -4.07
CA PHE A 507 6.36 -19.40 -2.95
C PHE A 507 7.48 -20.15 -2.23
N SER A 508 7.23 -21.39 -1.80
CA SER A 508 8.16 -22.22 -1.00
C SER A 508 9.30 -22.87 -1.81
N ALA A 509 9.78 -22.20 -2.86
CA ALA A 509 11.00 -22.62 -3.55
C ALA A 509 12.22 -22.45 -2.63
N ARG A 510 12.88 -23.57 -2.29
CA ARG A 510 14.11 -23.63 -1.46
C ARG A 510 15.36 -23.05 -2.15
N SER A 511 15.20 -22.07 -3.02
CA SER A 511 16.26 -21.26 -3.65
C SER A 511 16.59 -19.98 -2.86
N HIS A 512 15.78 -19.66 -1.84
CA HIS A 512 15.88 -18.43 -1.06
C HIS A 512 16.01 -18.69 0.45
N MET A 513 16.72 -17.80 1.12
CA MET A 513 16.85 -17.75 2.57
C MET A 513 15.48 -17.59 3.22
N LEU A 514 15.19 -18.40 4.24
CA LEU A 514 13.95 -18.30 4.99
C LEU A 514 14.01 -17.11 5.96
N LEU A 515 13.18 -16.10 5.68
CA LEU A 515 12.87 -14.98 6.57
C LEU A 515 11.39 -15.10 6.96
N ASN A 516 11.13 -15.55 8.19
CA ASN A 516 9.78 -15.70 8.72
C ASN A 516 9.15 -14.34 9.10
N GLY A 517 7.86 -14.31 9.40
CA GLY A 517 7.12 -13.08 9.72
C GLY A 517 7.72 -12.26 10.88
N ASN A 518 8.16 -12.94 11.95
CA ASN A 518 8.86 -12.28 13.05
C ASN A 518 10.18 -11.66 12.58
N THR A 519 11.06 -12.38 11.87
CA THR A 519 12.32 -11.83 11.34
C THR A 519 12.10 -10.62 10.41
N LEU A 520 11.10 -10.64 9.52
CA LEU A 520 10.79 -9.49 8.65
C LEU A 520 10.45 -8.23 9.46
N THR A 521 9.72 -8.40 10.56
CA THR A 521 9.24 -7.32 11.43
C THR A 521 10.33 -6.87 12.41
N SER A 522 11.01 -7.81 13.06
CA SER A 522 12.05 -7.59 14.09
C SER A 522 13.36 -7.02 13.53
N LEU A 523 13.68 -7.29 12.26
CA LEU A 523 14.79 -6.65 11.53
C LEU A 523 14.36 -5.46 10.67
N GLU A 524 13.08 -5.08 10.69
CA GLU A 524 12.53 -3.92 9.97
C GLU A 524 12.87 -3.95 8.47
N ILE A 525 12.68 -5.12 7.84
CA ILE A 525 13.13 -5.39 6.46
C ILE A 525 12.37 -4.54 5.43
N TYR A 526 11.06 -4.36 5.63
CA TYR A 526 10.18 -3.61 4.71
C TYR A 526 9.62 -2.31 5.28
N GLN A 527 9.36 -2.26 6.58
CA GLN A 527 8.81 -1.13 7.33
C GLN A 527 9.48 -1.05 8.69
N ASN A 528 9.50 0.14 9.29
CA ASN A 528 9.88 0.28 10.70
C ASN A 528 8.71 -0.05 11.65
N GLN A 529 9.00 -0.28 12.93
CA GLN A 529 8.00 -0.58 13.98
C GLN A 529 7.39 0.68 14.63
N THR A 530 7.86 1.88 14.31
CA THR A 530 7.53 3.14 15.02
C THR A 530 6.40 3.95 14.39
N ASP A 531 6.36 4.05 13.05
CA ASP A 531 5.28 4.71 12.29
C ASP A 531 4.73 3.85 11.14
N HIS A 532 5.23 2.61 11.01
CA HIS A 532 4.93 1.66 9.92
C HIS A 532 5.17 2.22 8.51
N SER A 533 5.94 3.30 8.36
CA SER A 533 6.40 3.72 7.04
C SER A 533 7.56 2.85 6.56
N THR A 534 7.83 2.90 5.25
CA THR A 534 9.03 2.28 4.68
C THR A 534 10.31 3.00 5.09
N LYS A 535 10.26 4.27 5.52
CA LYS A 535 11.46 5.04 5.85
C LYS A 535 12.18 4.42 7.05
N GLY A 536 13.49 4.25 6.93
CA GLY A 536 14.32 3.61 7.96
C GLY A 536 14.36 2.08 7.89
N SER A 537 13.60 1.43 7.00
CA SER A 537 13.71 -0.01 6.74
C SER A 537 14.94 -0.37 5.90
N LEU A 538 15.32 -1.66 5.89
CA LEU A 538 16.39 -2.16 5.03
C LEU A 538 16.08 -1.91 3.55
N TYR A 539 14.84 -2.18 3.12
CA TYR A 539 14.39 -1.91 1.75
C TYR A 539 14.52 -0.43 1.36
N TRP A 540 14.19 0.51 2.26
CA TRP A 540 14.35 1.95 1.99
C TRP A 540 15.82 2.35 1.85
N MET A 541 16.71 1.82 2.68
CA MET A 541 18.14 2.09 2.56
C MET A 541 18.70 1.60 1.21
N MET A 542 18.35 0.37 0.83
CA MET A 542 18.85 -0.26 -0.40
C MET A 542 18.21 0.29 -1.69
N ASN A 543 17.02 0.89 -1.61
CA ASN A 543 16.28 1.34 -2.78
C ASN A 543 16.73 2.72 -3.30
N ARG A 544 17.52 2.68 -4.38
CA ARG A 544 18.00 3.80 -5.19
C ARG A 544 17.58 3.63 -6.67
N THR A 545 16.63 2.73 -6.93
CA THR A 545 16.08 2.41 -8.27
C THR A 545 15.44 3.64 -8.92
N GLN A 546 15.55 3.75 -10.24
CA GLN A 546 15.00 4.87 -11.01
C GLN A 546 13.58 4.57 -11.55
N THR A 547 13.20 3.29 -11.62
CA THR A 547 11.95 2.83 -12.24
C THR A 547 11.00 2.18 -11.23
N LYS A 548 9.68 2.33 -11.44
CA LYS A 548 8.66 1.70 -10.56
C LYS A 548 8.73 0.17 -10.58
N PHE A 549 9.13 -0.46 -11.69
CA PHE A 549 9.29 -1.91 -11.80
C PHE A 549 10.60 -2.42 -11.20
N GLY A 550 11.72 -1.68 -11.34
CA GLY A 550 12.97 -1.95 -10.61
C GLY A 550 12.76 -1.92 -9.11
N GLY A 551 12.08 -0.89 -8.59
CA GLY A 551 11.73 -0.79 -7.16
C GLY A 551 10.87 -1.96 -6.65
N ARG A 552 9.99 -2.55 -7.48
CA ARG A 552 9.23 -3.76 -7.15
C ARG A 552 10.11 -5.01 -7.14
N LEU A 553 10.98 -5.18 -8.13
CA LEU A 553 11.90 -6.31 -8.19
C LEU A 553 12.88 -6.31 -7.02
N LEU A 554 13.41 -5.13 -6.64
CA LEU A 554 14.26 -4.99 -5.47
C LEU A 554 13.52 -5.34 -4.17
N ARG A 555 12.22 -5.01 -4.02
CA ARG A 555 11.43 -5.47 -2.86
C ARG A 555 11.38 -7.00 -2.78
N LYS A 556 11.26 -7.69 -3.93
CA LYS A 556 11.32 -9.16 -3.99
C LYS A 556 12.70 -9.68 -3.60
N TRP A 557 13.78 -9.06 -4.07
CA TRP A 557 15.16 -9.46 -3.71
C TRP A 557 15.46 -9.28 -2.22
N VAL A 558 15.07 -8.14 -1.63
CA VAL A 558 15.38 -7.80 -0.22
C VAL A 558 14.71 -8.76 0.78
N GLY A 559 13.48 -9.21 0.51
CA GLY A 559 12.81 -10.22 1.33
C GLY A 559 13.17 -11.67 0.97
N ARG A 560 13.87 -11.92 -0.14
CA ARG A 560 14.25 -13.28 -0.58
C ARG A 560 15.73 -13.34 -0.99
N PRO A 561 16.67 -13.22 -0.03
CA PRO A 561 18.09 -13.46 -0.27
C PRO A 561 18.31 -14.84 -0.89
N LEU A 562 19.39 -15.02 -1.64
CA LEU A 562 19.66 -16.24 -2.41
C LEU A 562 20.37 -17.31 -1.57
N LEU A 563 20.21 -18.58 -1.96
CA LEU A 563 20.98 -19.72 -1.44
C LEU A 563 21.99 -20.30 -2.43
N ASP A 564 21.88 -20.02 -3.73
CA ASP A 564 22.89 -20.43 -4.71
C ASP A 564 24.04 -19.42 -4.74
N ARG A 565 25.22 -19.90 -4.33
CA ARG A 565 26.50 -19.18 -4.40
C ARG A 565 26.72 -18.53 -5.76
N LYS A 566 26.43 -19.23 -6.86
CA LYS A 566 26.67 -18.73 -8.23
C LYS A 566 25.84 -17.50 -8.56
N LEU A 567 24.58 -17.48 -8.11
CA LEU A 567 23.68 -16.34 -8.32
C LEU A 567 24.04 -15.15 -7.42
N ILE A 568 24.62 -15.39 -6.24
CA ILE A 568 25.16 -14.34 -5.36
C ILE A 568 26.43 -13.75 -5.97
N ASP A 569 27.42 -14.59 -6.30
CA ASP A 569 28.69 -14.16 -6.90
C ASP A 569 28.45 -13.45 -8.25
N ALA A 570 27.49 -13.90 -9.09
CA ALA A 570 27.12 -13.20 -10.32
C ALA A 570 26.58 -11.78 -10.08
N ARG A 571 25.76 -11.57 -9.04
CA ARG A 571 25.28 -10.23 -8.64
C ARG A 571 26.42 -9.37 -8.08
N LEU A 572 27.29 -9.94 -7.25
CA LEU A 572 28.45 -9.21 -6.71
C LEU A 572 29.39 -8.75 -7.82
N ASN A 573 29.69 -9.62 -8.79
CA ASN A 573 30.52 -9.28 -9.96
C ASN A 573 29.87 -8.18 -10.80
N ALA A 574 28.55 -8.23 -11.03
CA ALA A 574 27.82 -7.17 -11.73
C ALA A 574 27.82 -5.83 -10.98
N VAL A 575 27.73 -5.85 -9.64
CA VAL A 575 27.79 -4.65 -8.79
C VAL A 575 29.21 -4.05 -8.78
N GLU A 576 30.23 -4.89 -8.68
CA GLU A 576 31.65 -4.53 -8.76
C GLU A 576 32.00 -3.93 -10.14
N GLU A 577 31.49 -4.52 -11.22
CA GLU A 577 31.66 -4.01 -12.58
C GLU A 577 30.96 -2.66 -12.81
N LEU A 578 29.79 -2.43 -12.21
CA LEU A 578 29.09 -1.13 -12.26
C LEU A 578 29.73 -0.04 -11.40
N LEU A 579 30.79 -0.37 -10.65
CA LEU A 579 31.66 0.56 -9.91
C LEU A 579 33.01 0.81 -10.61
N ASP A 580 33.35 0.03 -11.65
CA ASP A 580 34.64 0.09 -12.34
C ASP A 580 34.89 1.49 -12.96
N PRO A 581 36.02 2.16 -12.64
CA PRO A 581 36.41 3.41 -13.26
C PRO A 581 36.47 3.37 -14.79
N GLU A 582 36.82 2.23 -15.40
CA GLU A 582 36.88 2.09 -16.87
C GLU A 582 35.48 2.01 -17.50
N LYS A 583 34.54 1.30 -16.85
CA LYS A 583 33.16 1.10 -17.33
C LYS A 583 32.17 2.17 -16.83
N THR A 584 32.61 3.09 -15.98
CA THR A 584 31.82 4.21 -15.42
C THR A 584 31.04 5.00 -16.48
N VAL A 585 31.59 5.20 -17.68
CA VAL A 585 30.89 5.90 -18.78
C VAL A 585 29.66 5.12 -19.28
N LEU A 586 29.74 3.78 -19.33
CA LEU A 586 28.65 2.89 -19.72
C LEU A 586 27.61 2.78 -18.59
N ALA A 587 28.06 2.63 -17.34
CA ALA A 587 27.19 2.59 -16.16
C ALA A 587 26.38 3.89 -16.00
N GLU A 588 26.99 5.06 -16.23
CA GLU A 588 26.30 6.35 -16.16
C GLU A 588 25.39 6.58 -17.39
N ARG A 589 25.73 6.01 -18.56
CA ARG A 589 24.80 5.97 -19.71
C ARG A 589 23.55 5.16 -19.36
N LEU A 590 23.70 3.99 -18.76
CA LEU A 590 22.59 3.16 -18.29
C LEU A 590 21.70 3.89 -17.26
N ARG A 591 22.29 4.50 -16.23
CA ARG A 591 21.55 5.31 -15.22
C ARG A 591 20.78 6.48 -15.84
N ARG A 592 21.39 7.20 -16.79
CA ARG A 592 20.75 8.29 -17.55
C ARG A 592 19.62 7.82 -18.45
N VAL A 593 19.65 6.57 -18.88
CA VAL A 593 18.59 5.96 -19.71
C VAL A 593 17.43 5.51 -18.82
N LEU A 594 17.70 4.82 -17.71
CA LEU A 594 16.69 4.40 -16.73
C LEU A 594 15.93 5.59 -16.13
N SER A 595 16.63 6.68 -15.76
CA SER A 595 16.02 7.91 -15.21
C SER A 595 15.16 8.72 -16.21
N LYS A 596 15.20 8.41 -17.52
CA LYS A 596 14.22 8.93 -18.50
C LYS A 596 12.88 8.17 -18.45
N VAL A 597 12.84 6.95 -17.91
CA VAL A 597 11.64 6.08 -17.91
C VAL A 597 10.67 6.50 -16.81
N LYS A 598 9.88 7.53 -17.09
CA LYS A 598 8.84 8.05 -16.17
C LYS A 598 7.58 7.19 -16.10
N ILE A 599 7.42 6.22 -17.00
CA ILE A 599 6.21 5.42 -17.18
C ILE A 599 6.42 4.02 -16.62
N ASP A 600 5.40 3.48 -15.97
CA ASP A 600 5.40 2.11 -15.46
C ASP A 600 5.15 1.10 -16.59
N LEU A 601 6.21 0.83 -17.39
CA LEU A 601 6.13 -0.02 -18.58
C LEU A 601 5.52 -1.40 -18.30
N GLU A 602 5.77 -1.97 -17.11
CA GLU A 602 5.21 -3.26 -16.69
C GLU A 602 3.67 -3.18 -16.53
N LYS A 603 3.14 -2.09 -15.96
CA LYS A 603 1.69 -1.84 -15.87
C LYS A 603 1.06 -1.53 -17.22
N SER A 604 1.67 -0.63 -18.01
CA SER A 604 1.09 -0.27 -19.30
C SER A 604 1.13 -1.43 -20.31
N LEU A 605 2.10 -2.34 -20.21
CA LEU A 605 2.12 -3.58 -21.02
C LEU A 605 0.95 -4.52 -20.65
N ILE A 606 0.61 -4.71 -19.36
CA ILE A 606 -0.58 -5.51 -19.02
C ILE A 606 -1.89 -4.77 -19.38
N ARG A 607 -1.91 -3.43 -19.39
CA ARG A 607 -3.06 -2.67 -19.93
C ARG A 607 -3.25 -2.85 -21.43
N ILE A 608 -2.15 -2.94 -22.20
CA ILE A 608 -2.22 -3.34 -23.62
C ILE A 608 -2.83 -4.75 -23.72
N TYR A 609 -2.34 -5.69 -22.91
CA TYR A 609 -2.82 -7.08 -22.88
C TYR A 609 -4.34 -7.22 -22.62
N TYR A 610 -4.91 -6.45 -21.69
CA TYR A 610 -6.37 -6.46 -21.46
C TYR A 610 -7.19 -5.58 -22.43
N GLY A 611 -6.56 -4.92 -23.43
CA GLY A 611 -7.24 -3.93 -24.28
C GLY A 611 -7.72 -2.68 -23.53
N LYS A 612 -7.09 -2.35 -22.39
CA LYS A 612 -7.43 -1.25 -21.46
C LYS A 612 -6.39 -0.11 -21.47
N CYS A 613 -5.53 -0.06 -22.48
CA CYS A 613 -4.54 1.01 -22.73
C CYS A 613 -5.18 2.18 -23.50
N THR A 614 -4.73 3.41 -23.26
CA THR A 614 -5.22 4.61 -23.98
C THR A 614 -4.30 5.01 -25.13
N ARG A 615 -4.81 5.76 -26.13
CA ARG A 615 -4.01 6.16 -27.30
C ARG A 615 -2.78 7.01 -26.94
N PRO A 616 -2.84 7.99 -26.00
CA PRO A 616 -1.66 8.73 -25.56
C PRO A 616 -0.67 7.87 -24.76
N GLU A 617 -1.16 6.92 -23.96
CA GLU A 617 -0.34 5.98 -23.21
C GLU A 617 0.41 5.01 -24.12
N LEU A 618 -0.28 4.39 -25.09
CA LEU A 618 0.35 3.49 -26.06
C LEU A 618 1.47 4.21 -26.84
N LEU A 619 1.21 5.44 -27.29
CA LEU A 619 2.24 6.26 -27.93
C LEU A 619 3.45 6.47 -27.00
N ASN A 620 3.21 6.88 -25.75
CA ASN A 620 4.29 7.18 -24.81
C ASN A 620 5.06 5.92 -24.40
N VAL A 621 4.42 4.75 -24.31
CA VAL A 621 5.08 3.45 -24.10
C VAL A 621 5.98 3.12 -25.29
N LEU A 622 5.44 3.18 -26.52
CA LEU A 622 6.20 2.89 -27.73
C LEU A 622 7.37 3.88 -27.92
N GLN A 623 7.18 5.18 -27.66
CA GLN A 623 8.26 6.17 -27.69
C GLN A 623 9.31 5.95 -26.59
N SER A 624 8.90 5.49 -25.40
CA SER A 624 9.84 5.13 -24.34
C SER A 624 10.68 3.91 -24.76
N LEU A 625 10.05 2.84 -25.23
CA LEU A 625 10.74 1.65 -25.74
C LEU A 625 11.64 1.99 -26.94
N GLN A 626 11.19 2.84 -27.86
CA GLN A 626 11.99 3.32 -28.99
C GLN A 626 13.26 4.02 -28.50
N SER A 627 13.13 4.98 -27.57
CA SER A 627 14.30 5.71 -27.03
C SER A 627 15.23 4.84 -26.19
N LEU A 628 14.71 3.78 -25.55
CA LEU A 628 15.50 2.79 -24.82
C LEU A 628 16.32 1.96 -25.81
N SER A 629 15.65 1.31 -26.76
CA SER A 629 16.28 0.40 -27.72
C SER A 629 17.18 1.12 -28.73
N SER A 630 16.88 2.37 -29.12
CA SER A 630 17.72 3.13 -30.06
C SER A 630 19.08 3.52 -29.46
N GLU A 631 19.14 3.79 -28.15
CA GLU A 631 20.40 4.10 -27.46
C GLU A 631 21.36 2.89 -27.50
N PHE A 632 20.80 1.68 -27.41
CA PHE A 632 21.51 0.39 -27.39
C PHE A 632 21.53 -0.35 -28.74
N ALA A 633 21.10 0.27 -29.84
CA ALA A 633 21.02 -0.34 -31.18
C ALA A 633 22.39 -0.72 -31.83
N HIS A 634 23.50 -0.47 -31.12
CA HIS A 634 24.86 -0.88 -31.49
C HIS A 634 25.27 -2.20 -30.82
N ILE A 635 24.44 -2.74 -29.93
CA ILE A 635 24.64 -4.02 -29.26
C ILE A 635 23.96 -5.11 -30.10
N SER A 636 24.68 -6.21 -30.30
CA SER A 636 24.24 -7.39 -31.04
C SER A 636 24.43 -8.67 -30.22
N ASP A 637 25.51 -8.74 -29.44
CA ASP A 637 26.03 -9.91 -28.75
C ASP A 637 26.58 -9.49 -27.37
N ALA A 638 26.84 -10.44 -26.48
CA ALA A 638 27.38 -10.13 -25.14
C ALA A 638 28.68 -9.31 -25.21
N ASN A 639 29.58 -9.64 -26.14
CA ASN A 639 30.85 -8.93 -26.33
C ASN A 639 30.70 -7.47 -26.80
N SER A 640 29.53 -7.04 -27.30
CA SER A 640 29.30 -5.67 -27.77
C SER A 640 28.62 -4.76 -26.74
N THR A 641 28.30 -5.26 -25.54
CA THR A 641 27.73 -4.46 -24.44
C THR A 641 28.76 -3.59 -23.73
N GLY A 642 30.03 -4.01 -23.74
CA GLY A 642 31.12 -3.45 -22.92
C GLY A 642 31.16 -3.96 -21.47
N PHE A 643 30.40 -5.02 -21.17
CA PHE A 643 30.31 -5.65 -19.84
C PHE A 643 30.63 -7.15 -19.91
N ASP A 644 31.49 -7.61 -19.00
CA ASP A 644 31.92 -9.00 -18.83
C ASP A 644 30.91 -9.82 -18.01
N SER A 645 30.03 -9.17 -17.23
CA SER A 645 29.02 -9.87 -16.42
C SER A 645 27.82 -10.36 -17.26
N ASP A 646 27.62 -11.69 -17.27
CA ASP A 646 26.53 -12.36 -17.99
C ASP A 646 25.16 -11.72 -17.71
N ILE A 647 24.83 -11.45 -16.45
CA ILE A 647 23.51 -10.91 -16.04
C ILE A 647 23.25 -9.48 -16.54
N ILE A 648 24.31 -8.68 -16.74
CA ILE A 648 24.21 -7.36 -17.37
C ILE A 648 24.04 -7.56 -18.87
N SER A 649 24.88 -8.39 -19.48
CA SER A 649 24.90 -8.57 -20.93
C SER A 649 23.64 -9.24 -21.48
N GLU A 650 23.11 -10.29 -20.84
CA GLU A 650 21.81 -10.89 -21.17
C GLU A 650 20.68 -9.85 -21.15
N ALA A 651 20.61 -9.05 -20.08
CA ALA A 651 19.59 -8.01 -19.92
C ALA A 651 19.70 -6.89 -20.96
N MET A 652 20.91 -6.58 -21.45
CA MET A 652 21.15 -5.56 -22.48
C MET A 652 20.84 -6.05 -23.90
N ILE A 653 21.11 -7.32 -24.23
CA ILE A 653 20.81 -7.91 -25.56
C ILE A 653 19.30 -7.90 -25.87
N LEU A 654 18.45 -7.99 -24.84
CA LEU A 654 16.98 -7.91 -24.99
C LEU A 654 16.46 -6.53 -25.38
N LEU A 655 17.28 -5.46 -25.33
CA LEU A 655 16.88 -4.09 -25.65
C LEU A 655 16.79 -3.81 -27.16
N PRO A 656 17.83 -4.03 -27.99
CA PRO A 656 17.75 -3.81 -29.43
C PRO A 656 16.74 -4.74 -30.13
N LEU A 657 16.50 -5.94 -29.59
CA LEU A 657 15.63 -6.97 -30.19
C LEU A 657 14.19 -6.49 -30.46
N ILE A 658 13.63 -5.64 -29.60
CA ILE A 658 12.26 -5.13 -29.75
C ILE A 658 12.14 -3.91 -30.70
N LEU A 659 13.26 -3.32 -31.13
CA LEU A 659 13.25 -2.07 -31.92
C LEU A 659 12.48 -2.18 -33.25
N PRO A 660 12.61 -3.25 -34.07
CA PRO A 660 11.88 -3.35 -35.34
C PRO A 660 10.36 -3.37 -35.14
N GLU A 661 9.89 -4.06 -34.10
CA GLU A 661 8.48 -4.16 -33.75
C GLU A 661 7.93 -2.81 -33.27
N VAL A 662 8.65 -2.14 -32.34
CA VAL A 662 8.26 -0.82 -31.83
C VAL A 662 8.15 0.22 -32.97
N LEU A 663 9.10 0.20 -33.92
CA LEU A 663 9.04 1.05 -35.12
C LEU A 663 7.87 0.65 -36.04
N GLY A 664 7.63 -0.64 -36.23
CA GLY A 664 6.50 -1.17 -37.00
C GLY A 664 5.13 -0.75 -36.46
N TYR A 665 4.99 -0.58 -35.14
CA TYR A 665 3.78 -0.02 -34.53
C TYR A 665 3.74 1.51 -34.59
N LEU A 666 4.85 2.21 -34.34
CA LEU A 666 4.91 3.68 -34.41
C LEU A 666 4.63 4.21 -35.83
N ASN A 667 5.09 3.53 -36.87
CA ASN A 667 4.86 3.93 -38.26
C ASN A 667 3.38 3.85 -38.67
N LYS A 668 2.54 3.09 -37.95
CA LYS A 668 1.08 3.04 -38.18
C LYS A 668 0.34 4.24 -37.54
N ILE A 669 0.98 4.95 -36.60
CA ILE A 669 0.34 5.93 -35.71
C ILE A 669 0.59 7.36 -36.18
N ASN A 670 -0.44 8.21 -36.11
CA ASN A 670 -0.30 9.66 -36.18
C ASN A 670 0.11 10.24 -34.82
N LEU A 671 1.33 10.77 -34.75
CA LEU A 671 1.96 11.27 -33.52
C LEU A 671 1.22 12.44 -32.83
N GLN A 672 0.38 13.19 -33.56
CA GLN A 672 -0.39 14.30 -32.98
C GLN A 672 -1.74 13.82 -32.46
N SER A 673 -2.53 13.16 -33.32
CA SER A 673 -3.85 12.62 -32.96
C SER A 673 -3.79 11.68 -31.75
N ALA A 674 -2.76 10.82 -31.69
CA ALA A 674 -2.55 9.92 -30.57
C ALA A 674 -2.27 10.64 -29.23
N LYS A 675 -1.69 11.84 -29.23
CA LYS A 675 -1.51 12.64 -27.99
C LYS A 675 -2.79 13.32 -27.52
N GLU A 676 -3.66 13.67 -28.47
CA GLU A 676 -4.94 14.35 -28.22
C GLU A 676 -6.09 13.35 -27.92
N ASP A 677 -5.79 12.03 -27.92
CA ASP A 677 -6.76 10.91 -27.89
C ASP A 677 -7.80 10.98 -29.03
N ASP A 678 -7.44 11.63 -30.14
CA ASP A 678 -8.27 11.65 -31.34
C ASP A 678 -8.18 10.30 -32.05
N LYS A 679 -9.28 9.55 -31.95
CA LYS A 679 -9.44 8.25 -32.60
C LYS A 679 -9.71 8.31 -34.09
N TYR A 680 -10.20 9.43 -34.63
CA TYR A 680 -10.61 9.54 -36.04
C TYR A 680 -9.41 9.64 -36.99
N ASN A 681 -8.32 10.26 -36.52
CA ASN A 681 -7.09 10.43 -37.29
C ASN A 681 -5.90 9.72 -36.61
N PHE A 682 -6.16 8.68 -35.80
CA PHE A 682 -5.14 7.95 -35.02
C PHE A 682 -4.19 7.13 -35.91
N PHE A 683 -4.73 6.46 -36.93
CA PHE A 683 -3.95 5.74 -37.92
C PHE A 683 -3.45 6.71 -39.00
N GLN A 684 -2.35 6.35 -39.68
CA GLN A 684 -1.95 7.00 -40.92
C GLN A 684 -2.76 6.40 -42.09
N GLU A 685 -3.03 7.18 -43.14
CA GLU A 685 -3.95 6.82 -44.23
C GLU A 685 -3.60 5.49 -44.92
N GLU A 686 -2.31 5.14 -45.01
CA GLU A 686 -1.81 3.86 -45.56
C GLU A 686 -2.22 2.61 -44.73
N TYR A 687 -2.67 2.80 -43.48
CA TYR A 687 -3.01 1.74 -42.53
C TYR A 687 -4.46 1.85 -42.01
N GLU A 688 -5.31 2.68 -42.62
CA GLU A 688 -6.74 2.73 -42.31
C GLU A 688 -7.46 1.50 -42.88
N THR A 689 -8.23 0.80 -42.04
CA THR A 689 -9.05 -0.35 -42.46
C THR A 689 -10.17 0.08 -43.41
N ASP A 690 -10.59 -0.78 -44.35
CA ASP A 690 -11.64 -0.49 -45.32
C ASP A 690 -12.91 0.15 -44.73
N ALA A 691 -13.37 -0.30 -43.55
CA ALA A 691 -14.55 0.24 -42.87
C ALA A 691 -14.38 1.68 -42.35
N ILE A 692 -13.16 2.09 -41.99
CA ILE A 692 -12.83 3.48 -41.65
C ILE A 692 -12.95 4.33 -42.92
N SER A 693 -12.29 3.90 -44.00
CA SER A 693 -12.32 4.56 -45.31
C SER A 693 -13.73 4.69 -45.88
N GLU A 694 -14.55 3.63 -45.83
CA GLU A 694 -15.93 3.61 -46.27
C GLU A 694 -16.78 4.66 -45.53
N HIS A 695 -16.75 4.65 -44.19
CA HIS A 695 -17.55 5.58 -43.40
C HIS A 695 -17.05 7.03 -43.49
N ARG A 696 -15.74 7.25 -43.69
CA ARG A 696 -15.15 8.56 -43.94
C ARG A 696 -15.60 9.13 -45.29
N LEU A 697 -15.62 8.31 -46.34
CA LEU A 697 -16.19 8.65 -47.66
C LEU A 697 -17.70 8.91 -47.58
N GLY A 698 -18.44 8.12 -46.79
CA GLY A 698 -19.86 8.34 -46.51
C GLY A 698 -20.14 9.72 -45.90
N ILE A 699 -19.36 10.12 -44.88
CA ILE A 699 -19.44 11.47 -44.30
C ILE A 699 -19.18 12.55 -45.35
N ILE A 700 -18.14 12.40 -46.18
CA ILE A 700 -17.79 13.37 -47.23
C ILE A 700 -18.92 13.49 -48.27
N SER A 701 -19.55 12.38 -48.65
CA SER A 701 -20.69 12.39 -49.58
C SER A 701 -21.90 13.15 -48.99
N VAL A 702 -22.28 12.84 -47.75
CA VAL A 702 -23.44 13.47 -47.11
C VAL A 702 -23.17 14.96 -46.80
N GLU A 703 -21.93 15.33 -46.49
CA GLU A 703 -21.54 16.74 -46.32
C GLU A 703 -21.50 17.50 -47.67
N HIS A 704 -21.18 16.83 -48.78
CA HIS A 704 -21.33 17.38 -50.13
C HIS A 704 -22.81 17.64 -50.47
N ASP A 705 -23.71 16.69 -50.19
CA ASP A 705 -25.15 16.82 -50.46
C ASP A 705 -25.81 17.91 -49.59
N LEU A 706 -25.41 18.01 -48.32
CA LEU A 706 -25.78 19.12 -47.44
C LEU A 706 -25.36 20.48 -48.02
N ASP A 707 -24.22 20.55 -48.71
CA ASP A 707 -23.70 21.76 -49.33
C ASP A 707 -24.35 22.07 -50.68
N GLN A 708 -24.69 21.07 -51.50
CA GLN A 708 -25.57 21.25 -52.66
C GLN A 708 -26.91 21.86 -52.24
N PHE A 709 -27.51 21.35 -51.14
CA PHE A 709 -28.79 21.81 -50.62
C PHE A 709 -28.79 23.31 -50.23
N ARG A 710 -27.64 23.93 -49.95
CA ARG A 710 -27.54 25.39 -49.70
C ARG A 710 -28.11 26.21 -50.86
N THR A 711 -27.95 25.73 -52.10
CA THR A 711 -28.48 26.38 -53.31
C THR A 711 -29.99 26.31 -53.35
N THR A 712 -30.57 25.11 -53.19
CA THR A 712 -32.02 24.88 -53.11
C THR A 712 -32.67 25.65 -51.94
N ALA A 713 -31.97 25.77 -50.81
CA ALA A 713 -32.42 26.58 -49.68
C ALA A 713 -32.38 28.09 -49.98
N ALA A 714 -31.37 28.57 -50.71
CA ALA A 714 -31.25 29.96 -51.13
C ALA A 714 -32.36 30.36 -52.12
N GLU A 715 -32.71 29.47 -53.04
CA GLU A 715 -33.86 29.60 -53.95
C GLU A 715 -35.19 29.66 -53.17
N ARG A 716 -35.45 28.67 -52.31
CA ARG A 716 -36.68 28.58 -51.50
C ARG A 716 -36.90 29.82 -50.62
N LEU A 717 -35.84 30.40 -50.05
CA LEU A 717 -35.92 31.65 -49.28
C LEU A 717 -35.81 32.93 -50.14
N GLY A 718 -35.46 32.82 -51.43
CA GLY A 718 -35.23 33.94 -52.34
C GLY A 718 -34.06 34.84 -51.96
N LYS A 719 -32.96 34.27 -51.43
CA LYS A 719 -31.72 34.99 -51.07
C LYS A 719 -30.71 34.93 -52.22
N LYS A 720 -30.45 36.07 -52.88
CA LYS A 720 -29.45 36.18 -53.97
C LYS A 720 -27.98 36.05 -53.52
N GLY A 721 -27.69 36.09 -52.22
CA GLY A 721 -26.33 36.03 -51.67
C GLY A 721 -25.90 34.65 -51.15
N GLY A 722 -26.61 33.59 -51.55
CA GLY A 722 -26.43 32.24 -50.98
C GLY A 722 -26.90 32.10 -49.53
N ILE A 723 -26.69 30.91 -48.97
CA ILE A 723 -26.89 30.61 -47.55
C ILE A 723 -25.63 29.94 -47.01
N LYS A 724 -25.14 30.45 -45.88
CA LYS A 724 -24.14 29.79 -45.05
C LYS A 724 -24.83 29.13 -43.85
N TYR A 725 -24.46 27.91 -43.54
CA TYR A 725 -24.84 27.25 -42.30
C TYR A 725 -24.04 27.80 -41.12
N ASN A 726 -24.72 27.98 -39.97
CA ASN A 726 -24.09 28.38 -38.72
C ASN A 726 -24.24 27.26 -37.68
N THR A 727 -23.19 27.01 -36.87
CA THR A 727 -23.27 26.13 -35.70
C THR A 727 -23.50 26.97 -34.45
N VAL A 728 -24.47 26.60 -33.61
CA VAL A 728 -24.74 27.29 -32.34
C VAL A 728 -25.07 26.28 -31.25
N ALA A 729 -24.37 26.39 -30.10
CA ALA A 729 -24.53 25.50 -28.94
C ALA A 729 -24.40 23.99 -29.27
N GLY A 730 -23.50 23.65 -30.19
CA GLY A 730 -23.25 22.27 -30.62
C GLY A 730 -24.25 21.71 -31.64
N ILE A 731 -25.18 22.54 -32.16
CA ILE A 731 -26.10 22.15 -33.23
C ILE A 731 -25.62 22.78 -34.54
N ASP A 732 -25.26 21.93 -35.51
CA ASP A 732 -24.74 22.29 -36.84
C ASP A 732 -25.86 22.57 -37.87
N TYR A 733 -25.48 22.97 -39.09
CA TYR A 733 -26.35 23.10 -40.28
C TYR A 733 -27.60 23.99 -40.08
N LEU A 734 -27.57 24.91 -39.11
CA LEU A 734 -28.69 25.81 -38.84
C LEU A 734 -28.77 26.91 -39.91
N ILE A 735 -29.96 27.08 -40.48
CA ILE A 735 -30.28 28.21 -41.36
C ILE A 735 -30.83 29.36 -40.50
N GLU A 736 -30.09 30.46 -40.39
CA GLU A 736 -30.53 31.65 -39.67
C GLU A 736 -31.34 32.61 -40.56
N VAL A 737 -32.51 33.02 -40.05
CA VAL A 737 -33.42 33.98 -40.68
C VAL A 737 -33.78 35.07 -39.67
N GLU A 738 -33.68 36.33 -40.07
CA GLU A 738 -34.00 37.46 -39.18
C GLU A 738 -35.52 37.60 -39.00
N ASN A 739 -35.95 37.72 -37.74
CA ASN A 739 -37.36 37.87 -37.35
C ASN A 739 -38.02 39.13 -37.95
N SER A 740 -37.22 40.18 -38.17
CA SER A 740 -37.62 41.47 -38.74
C SER A 740 -37.74 41.44 -40.28
N SER A 741 -37.19 40.44 -40.94
CA SER A 741 -37.09 40.38 -42.41
C SER A 741 -38.32 39.72 -43.04
N ALA A 742 -38.73 40.22 -44.21
CA ALA A 742 -39.76 39.58 -45.04
C ALA A 742 -39.41 38.12 -45.41
N THR A 743 -38.12 37.72 -45.35
CA THR A 743 -37.69 36.32 -45.53
C THR A 743 -38.34 35.36 -44.53
N ILE A 744 -38.70 35.79 -43.32
CA ILE A 744 -39.33 34.90 -42.32
C ILE A 744 -40.69 34.36 -42.80
N LYS A 745 -41.40 35.11 -43.66
CA LYS A 745 -42.67 34.70 -44.28
C LYS A 745 -42.48 33.75 -45.49
N LYS A 746 -41.24 33.55 -45.95
CA LYS A 746 -40.88 32.61 -47.02
C LYS A 746 -40.37 31.26 -46.51
N VAL A 747 -40.18 31.11 -45.19
CA VAL A 747 -39.77 29.83 -44.59
C VAL A 747 -40.91 28.81 -44.77
N PRO A 748 -40.67 27.66 -45.42
CA PRO A 748 -41.71 26.63 -45.58
C PRO A 748 -42.19 26.09 -44.23
N ALA A 749 -43.49 25.80 -44.12
CA ALA A 749 -44.10 25.26 -42.89
C ALA A 749 -43.56 23.87 -42.47
N SER A 750 -42.84 23.17 -43.37
CA SER A 750 -42.15 21.92 -43.09
C SER A 750 -40.80 22.06 -42.36
N TRP A 751 -40.28 23.29 -42.20
CA TRP A 751 -38.98 23.52 -41.58
C TRP A 751 -39.10 23.61 -40.05
N ALA A 752 -38.40 22.74 -39.33
CA ALA A 752 -38.41 22.70 -37.88
C ALA A 752 -37.63 23.90 -37.31
N LYS A 753 -38.26 24.69 -36.41
CA LYS A 753 -37.58 25.77 -35.68
C LYS A 753 -36.85 25.19 -34.47
N ILE A 754 -35.52 25.16 -34.54
CA ILE A 754 -34.66 24.53 -33.52
C ILE A 754 -34.35 25.49 -32.36
N SER A 755 -34.04 26.75 -32.67
CA SER A 755 -33.80 27.77 -31.64
C SER A 755 -34.13 29.17 -32.16
N GLY A 756 -34.14 30.15 -31.26
CA GLY A 756 -34.37 31.54 -31.62
C GLY A 756 -33.82 32.50 -30.58
N THR A 757 -33.31 33.62 -31.07
CA THR A 757 -32.97 34.81 -30.29
C THR A 757 -34.01 35.90 -30.60
N LYS A 758 -33.94 37.05 -29.90
CA LYS A 758 -34.81 38.20 -30.18
C LYS A 758 -34.68 38.72 -31.63
N LYS A 759 -33.49 38.57 -32.26
CA LYS A 759 -33.24 39.01 -33.65
C LYS A 759 -33.37 37.90 -34.70
N LEU A 760 -32.83 36.71 -34.44
CA LEU A 760 -32.69 35.63 -35.42
C LEU A 760 -33.46 34.37 -34.97
N SER A 761 -34.24 33.76 -35.87
CA SER A 761 -34.77 32.39 -35.72
C SER A 761 -33.93 31.41 -36.52
N ARG A 762 -33.78 30.18 -36.02
CA ARG A 762 -32.94 29.13 -36.62
C ARG A 762 -33.76 27.91 -36.98
N PHE A 763 -33.55 27.40 -38.18
CA PHE A 763 -34.37 26.32 -38.74
C PHE A 763 -33.51 25.18 -39.30
N HIS A 764 -34.05 23.96 -39.24
CA HIS A 764 -33.62 22.82 -40.05
C HIS A 764 -34.73 22.44 -41.05
N PRO A 765 -34.44 22.47 -42.36
CA PRO A 765 -35.26 21.84 -43.40
C PRO A 765 -35.41 20.33 -43.17
N PRO A 766 -36.51 19.68 -43.60
CA PRO A 766 -36.70 18.24 -43.41
C PRO A 766 -35.62 17.40 -44.12
N GLU A 767 -35.16 17.82 -45.31
CA GLU A 767 -34.08 17.14 -46.03
C GLU A 767 -32.73 17.25 -45.31
N VAL A 768 -32.48 18.39 -44.66
CA VAL A 768 -31.30 18.60 -43.82
C VAL A 768 -31.37 17.76 -42.55
N VAL A 769 -32.56 17.56 -41.95
CA VAL A 769 -32.73 16.65 -40.80
C VAL A 769 -32.45 15.19 -41.18
N THR A 770 -32.77 14.74 -42.39
CA THR A 770 -32.42 13.38 -42.84
C THR A 770 -30.92 13.25 -43.07
N LEU A 771 -30.30 14.18 -43.81
CA LEU A 771 -28.85 14.13 -44.10
C LEU A 771 -28.00 14.28 -42.82
N ILE A 772 -28.40 15.11 -41.84
CA ILE A 772 -27.71 15.17 -40.54
C ILE A 772 -27.72 13.81 -39.84
N ARG A 773 -28.86 13.08 -39.85
CA ARG A 773 -28.94 11.75 -39.20
C ARG A 773 -28.07 10.71 -39.89
N GLU A 774 -28.00 10.75 -41.21
CA GLU A 774 -27.17 9.86 -42.03
C GLU A 774 -25.67 10.13 -41.80
N ARG A 775 -25.27 11.41 -41.80
CA ARG A 775 -23.94 11.87 -41.39
C ARG A 775 -23.61 11.41 -39.96
N ASP A 776 -24.54 11.58 -39.03
CA ASP A 776 -24.33 11.23 -37.61
C ASP A 776 -24.25 9.71 -37.42
N GLN A 777 -25.02 8.92 -38.18
CA GLN A 777 -24.90 7.46 -38.24
C GLN A 777 -23.53 7.04 -38.79
N HIS A 778 -23.04 7.64 -39.88
CA HIS A 778 -21.67 7.36 -40.37
C HIS A 778 -20.60 7.81 -39.37
N ARG A 779 -20.77 8.92 -38.65
CA ARG A 779 -19.85 9.39 -37.60
C ARG A 779 -19.84 8.46 -36.38
N GLU A 780 -21.00 7.94 -35.94
CA GLU A 780 -21.09 6.95 -34.86
C GLU A 780 -20.51 5.58 -35.30
N SER A 781 -20.71 5.18 -36.56
CA SER A 781 -20.16 3.92 -37.12
C SER A 781 -18.64 4.01 -37.34
N LEU A 782 -18.14 5.13 -37.87
CA LEU A 782 -16.71 5.43 -37.97
C LEU A 782 -16.06 5.41 -36.58
N ALA A 783 -16.69 6.03 -35.59
CA ALA A 783 -16.20 6.03 -34.22
C ALA A 783 -16.10 4.62 -33.61
N ALA A 784 -16.96 3.68 -34.02
CA ALA A 784 -16.89 2.27 -33.65
C ALA A 784 -15.80 1.51 -34.43
N ALA A 785 -15.66 1.75 -35.74
CA ALA A 785 -14.59 1.17 -36.56
C ALA A 785 -13.19 1.58 -36.07
N CYS A 786 -12.98 2.86 -35.73
CA CYS A 786 -11.74 3.36 -35.15
C CYS A 786 -11.41 2.79 -33.75
N ASP A 787 -12.42 2.39 -32.97
CA ASP A 787 -12.23 1.71 -31.68
C ASP A 787 -12.00 0.20 -31.86
N ALA A 788 -12.61 -0.43 -32.87
CA ALA A 788 -12.35 -1.82 -33.24
C ALA A 788 -10.91 -2.01 -33.76
N ALA A 789 -10.50 -1.25 -34.79
CA ALA A 789 -9.16 -1.32 -35.35
C ALA A 789 -8.07 -0.99 -34.30
N TYR A 790 -8.35 -0.11 -33.34
CA TYR A 790 -7.45 0.15 -32.22
C TYR A 790 -7.37 -1.03 -31.25
N LYS A 791 -8.49 -1.71 -30.95
CA LYS A 791 -8.49 -2.94 -30.15
C LYS A 791 -7.71 -4.07 -30.84
N ASP A 792 -7.86 -4.20 -32.17
CA ASP A 792 -7.15 -5.22 -32.95
C ASP A 792 -5.63 -4.95 -32.97
N MET A 793 -5.22 -3.67 -33.04
CA MET A 793 -3.81 -3.27 -32.87
C MET A 793 -3.26 -3.62 -31.48
N LEU A 794 -4.03 -3.41 -30.40
CA LEU A 794 -3.63 -3.85 -29.06
C LEU A 794 -3.56 -5.39 -28.97
N GLY A 795 -4.45 -6.11 -29.67
CA GLY A 795 -4.42 -7.57 -29.79
C GLY A 795 -3.15 -8.09 -30.46
N ASP A 796 -2.74 -7.51 -31.60
CA ASP A 796 -1.49 -7.85 -32.30
C ASP A 796 -0.26 -7.66 -31.40
N ILE A 797 -0.14 -6.50 -30.73
CA ILE A 797 0.94 -6.24 -29.75
C ILE A 797 0.91 -7.27 -28.60
N SER A 798 -0.28 -7.69 -28.18
CA SER A 798 -0.48 -8.67 -27.10
C SER A 798 0.01 -10.07 -27.46
N THR A 799 0.05 -10.45 -28.74
CA THR A 799 0.69 -11.71 -29.18
C THR A 799 2.19 -11.73 -28.84
N LYS A 800 2.83 -10.57 -28.81
CA LYS A 800 4.27 -10.37 -28.57
C LYS A 800 4.59 -9.98 -27.12
N TYR A 801 3.58 -10.00 -26.24
CA TYR A 801 3.66 -9.61 -24.82
C TYR A 801 4.89 -10.17 -24.10
N GLN A 802 5.22 -11.46 -24.33
CA GLN A 802 6.32 -12.12 -23.63
C GLN A 802 7.68 -11.48 -23.91
N VAL A 803 7.93 -11.07 -25.16
CA VAL A 803 9.20 -10.45 -25.58
C VAL A 803 9.34 -9.09 -24.91
N PHE A 804 8.31 -8.24 -24.99
CA PHE A 804 8.29 -6.95 -24.31
C PHE A 804 8.44 -7.09 -22.80
N ARG A 805 7.82 -8.10 -22.18
CA ARG A 805 7.93 -8.32 -20.73
C ARG A 805 9.32 -8.78 -20.32
N ASP A 806 9.95 -9.67 -21.10
CA ASP A 806 11.31 -10.12 -20.82
C ASP A 806 12.31 -8.96 -20.92
N THR A 807 12.19 -8.08 -21.92
CA THR A 807 12.97 -6.82 -21.99
C THR A 807 12.73 -5.92 -20.77
N ILE A 808 11.48 -5.79 -20.28
CA ILE A 808 11.16 -5.00 -19.07
C ILE A 808 11.74 -5.65 -17.80
N GLN A 809 11.78 -6.98 -17.69
CA GLN A 809 12.47 -7.65 -16.57
C GLN A 809 13.99 -7.50 -16.64
N GLY A 810 14.57 -7.45 -17.85
CA GLY A 810 15.96 -7.05 -18.07
C GLY A 810 16.24 -5.64 -17.53
N LEU A 811 15.42 -4.65 -17.91
CA LEU A 811 15.50 -3.29 -17.38
C LEU A 811 15.31 -3.23 -15.85
N ALA A 812 14.36 -4.00 -15.29
CA ALA A 812 14.17 -4.09 -13.85
C ALA A 812 15.42 -4.63 -13.14
N THR A 813 16.08 -5.63 -13.73
CA THR A 813 17.30 -6.26 -13.20
C THR A 813 18.48 -5.29 -13.25
N LEU A 814 18.67 -4.59 -14.39
CA LEU A 814 19.69 -3.55 -14.55
C LEU A 814 19.50 -2.39 -13.56
N ASP A 815 18.26 -1.96 -13.31
CA ASP A 815 17.94 -0.92 -12.31
C ASP A 815 18.18 -1.40 -10.87
N CYS A 816 17.90 -2.67 -10.56
CA CYS A 816 18.27 -3.27 -9.28
C CYS A 816 19.79 -3.32 -9.08
N LEU A 817 20.55 -3.77 -10.09
CA LEU A 817 22.02 -3.83 -10.04
C LEU A 817 22.62 -2.42 -9.93
N ALA A 818 22.10 -1.43 -10.68
CA ALA A 818 22.50 -0.04 -10.55
C ALA A 818 22.17 0.56 -9.17
N SER A 819 21.07 0.13 -8.55
CA SER A 819 20.70 0.49 -7.17
C SER A 819 21.66 -0.10 -6.14
N LEU A 820 22.02 -1.38 -6.27
CA LEU A 820 23.02 -2.03 -5.40
C LEU A 820 24.41 -1.40 -5.58
N ALA A 821 24.81 -1.06 -6.82
CA ALA A 821 26.04 -0.31 -7.09
C ALA A 821 26.02 1.10 -6.49
N ASN A 822 24.87 1.78 -6.45
CA ASN A 822 24.75 3.08 -5.78
C ASN A 822 24.99 2.95 -4.25
N VAL A 823 24.42 1.92 -3.62
CA VAL A 823 24.68 1.59 -2.20
C VAL A 823 26.15 1.23 -1.97
N ALA A 824 26.71 0.36 -2.81
CA ALA A 824 28.09 -0.09 -2.75
C ALA A 824 29.14 1.03 -2.99
N SER A 825 28.75 2.12 -3.67
CA SER A 825 29.62 3.29 -3.89
C SER A 825 29.81 4.16 -2.64
N GLN A 826 29.12 3.87 -1.53
CA GLN A 826 29.21 4.67 -0.30
C GLN A 826 30.49 4.35 0.50
N PRO A 827 31.06 5.32 1.25
CA PRO A 827 32.28 5.11 2.02
C PRO A 827 32.18 3.94 3.01
N GLY A 828 33.19 3.07 3.03
CA GLY A 828 33.25 1.94 3.96
C GLY A 828 32.25 0.80 3.65
N TYR A 829 31.78 0.70 2.40
CA TYR A 829 31.11 -0.50 1.88
C TYR A 829 32.15 -1.40 1.19
N ILE A 830 32.09 -2.71 1.45
CA ILE A 830 33.04 -3.68 0.90
C ILE A 830 32.31 -4.86 0.25
N ARG A 831 33.00 -5.52 -0.70
CA ARG A 831 32.55 -6.77 -1.34
C ARG A 831 32.65 -7.91 -0.32
N PRO A 832 31.54 -8.56 0.09
CA PRO A 832 31.61 -9.74 0.93
C PRO A 832 32.29 -10.90 0.20
N THR A 833 32.94 -11.79 0.95
CA THR A 833 33.52 -13.02 0.44
C THR A 833 32.75 -14.22 0.98
N PHE A 834 32.44 -15.18 0.10
CA PHE A 834 31.71 -16.39 0.48
C PHE A 834 32.65 -17.60 0.60
N THR A 835 32.44 -18.40 1.63
CA THR A 835 33.15 -19.66 1.90
C THR A 835 32.15 -20.82 1.95
N ASP A 836 32.65 -22.05 1.77
CA ASP A 836 31.81 -23.25 1.74
C ASP A 836 31.53 -23.83 3.14
N GLY A 837 32.11 -23.24 4.19
CA GLY A 837 31.85 -23.56 5.59
C GLY A 837 30.88 -22.56 6.24
N THR A 838 30.20 -22.97 7.32
CA THR A 838 29.24 -22.13 8.02
C THR A 838 29.94 -21.20 9.02
N GLY A 839 29.88 -19.90 8.79
CA GLY A 839 30.44 -18.87 9.68
C GLY A 839 29.99 -17.46 9.30
N VAL A 840 30.21 -16.51 10.22
CA VAL A 840 29.99 -15.08 10.02
C VAL A 840 31.15 -14.33 10.69
N GLU A 841 32.12 -13.92 9.89
CA GLU A 841 33.28 -13.13 10.32
C GLU A 841 33.23 -11.75 9.64
N ILE A 842 33.16 -10.69 10.43
CA ILE A 842 32.97 -9.31 9.96
C ILE A 842 33.80 -8.38 10.85
N GLU A 843 34.77 -7.68 10.25
CA GLU A 843 35.52 -6.62 10.94
C GLU A 843 34.87 -5.26 10.68
N GLY A 844 34.75 -4.43 11.71
CA GLY A 844 34.28 -3.05 11.58
C GLY A 844 32.84 -2.91 11.07
N ALA A 845 31.97 -3.88 11.40
CA ALA A 845 30.56 -3.92 11.03
C ALA A 845 29.79 -2.69 11.55
N ARG A 846 28.96 -2.09 10.68
CA ARG A 846 28.11 -0.94 11.03
C ARG A 846 26.66 -1.27 10.71
N HIS A 847 25.72 -0.71 11.48
CA HIS A 847 24.31 -1.04 11.30
C HIS A 847 23.75 -0.32 10.06
N PRO A 848 23.34 -1.03 8.98
CA PRO A 848 23.12 -0.41 7.66
C PRO A 848 22.02 0.67 7.64
N MET A 849 20.93 0.46 8.39
CA MET A 849 19.84 1.44 8.51
C MET A 849 20.22 2.65 9.37
N VAL A 850 20.80 2.41 10.55
CA VAL A 850 21.11 3.44 11.56
C VAL A 850 22.21 4.39 11.07
N GLU A 851 23.20 3.88 10.32
CA GLU A 851 24.26 4.66 9.67
C GLU A 851 23.71 5.74 8.70
N GLN A 852 22.50 5.57 8.16
CA GLN A 852 21.83 6.51 7.26
C GLN A 852 20.88 7.49 7.99
N ILE A 853 20.67 7.31 9.29
CA ILE A 853 19.67 8.03 10.11
C ILE A 853 20.34 8.91 11.16
N LEU A 854 21.46 8.45 11.74
CA LEU A 854 22.24 9.24 12.69
C LEU A 854 22.88 10.46 12.04
N ILE A 855 23.04 11.52 12.85
CA ILE A 855 23.85 12.70 12.52
C ILE A 855 25.31 12.46 12.96
N ASP A 856 25.51 11.70 14.04
CA ASP A 856 26.79 11.32 14.60
C ASP A 856 27.27 9.95 14.06
N SER A 857 28.57 9.68 14.15
CA SER A 857 29.19 8.45 13.62
C SER A 857 28.79 7.19 14.41
N TYR A 858 28.26 6.16 13.73
CA TYR A 858 28.03 4.84 14.32
C TYR A 858 29.34 4.13 14.69
N VAL A 859 29.43 3.58 15.90
CA VAL A 859 30.63 2.85 16.37
C VAL A 859 30.73 1.48 15.69
N PRO A 860 31.78 1.21 14.89
CA PRO A 860 31.94 -0.06 14.20
C PRO A 860 32.31 -1.18 15.19
N ASN A 861 31.79 -2.39 14.97
CA ASN A 861 31.95 -3.53 15.87
C ASN A 861 32.43 -4.78 15.14
N ASN A 862 33.15 -5.67 15.82
CA ASN A 862 33.64 -6.93 15.23
C ASN A 862 32.71 -8.11 15.56
N ILE A 863 32.62 -9.06 14.64
CA ILE A 863 31.91 -10.34 14.80
C ILE A 863 32.81 -11.46 14.29
N ASN A 864 32.91 -12.55 15.05
CA ASN A 864 33.47 -13.81 14.58
C ASN A 864 32.59 -14.94 15.14
N LEU A 865 31.84 -15.59 14.24
CA LEU A 865 31.05 -16.79 14.49
C LEU A 865 31.52 -17.88 13.52
N SER A 866 31.69 -19.11 14.00
CA SER A 866 32.12 -20.25 13.20
C SER A 866 31.57 -21.55 13.76
N GLN A 867 31.08 -22.42 12.87
CA GLN A 867 30.56 -23.74 13.23
C GLN A 867 31.59 -24.62 13.96
N SER A 868 32.88 -24.45 13.65
CA SER A 868 33.98 -25.28 14.18
C SER A 868 34.60 -24.79 15.49
N THR A 869 34.42 -23.51 15.85
CA THR A 869 35.06 -22.91 17.03
C THR A 869 34.08 -22.11 17.88
N ASN A 870 33.64 -20.94 17.43
CA ASN A 870 32.76 -20.05 18.19
C ASN A 870 31.33 -20.05 17.62
N ARG A 871 30.48 -21.00 18.04
CA ARG A 871 29.11 -21.12 17.51
C ARG A 871 28.14 -20.10 18.10
N ALA A 872 28.34 -19.70 19.34
CA ALA A 872 27.40 -18.84 20.05
C ALA A 872 28.08 -17.69 20.82
N LEU A 873 27.51 -16.50 20.70
CA LEU A 873 27.82 -15.35 21.55
C LEU A 873 26.70 -15.12 22.57
N LEU A 874 27.02 -15.19 23.85
CA LEU A 874 26.16 -14.81 24.95
C LEU A 874 26.39 -13.33 25.27
N VAL A 875 25.47 -12.48 24.79
CA VAL A 875 25.57 -11.03 24.82
C VAL A 875 24.91 -10.48 26.09
N THR A 876 25.71 -9.88 26.97
CA THR A 876 25.29 -9.38 28.29
C THR A 876 25.39 -7.84 28.39
N GLY A 877 24.79 -7.29 29.45
CA GLY A 877 24.99 -5.90 29.85
C GLY A 877 23.87 -4.93 29.43
N PRO A 878 24.17 -3.63 29.24
CA PRO A 878 23.20 -2.54 29.26
C PRO A 878 22.15 -2.57 28.13
N ASN A 879 20.88 -2.22 28.40
CA ASN A 879 19.88 -2.05 27.32
C ASN A 879 20.12 -0.76 26.52
N MET A 880 20.62 0.31 27.14
CA MET A 880 20.97 1.55 26.43
C MET A 880 22.32 1.49 25.70
N GLY A 881 23.17 0.49 25.98
CA GLY A 881 24.52 0.39 25.39
C GLY A 881 24.59 -0.22 23.99
N GLY A 882 23.46 -0.38 23.29
CA GLY A 882 23.43 -0.77 21.87
C GLY A 882 23.33 -2.26 21.54
N LYS A 883 23.08 -3.16 22.51
CA LYS A 883 22.99 -4.63 22.29
C LYS A 883 22.13 -5.01 21.08
N SER A 884 20.89 -4.52 21.03
CA SER A 884 19.95 -4.86 19.95
C SER A 884 20.41 -4.29 18.60
N SER A 885 21.11 -3.14 18.57
CA SER A 885 21.72 -2.59 17.35
C SER A 885 22.88 -3.45 16.85
N TYR A 886 23.77 -3.91 17.75
CA TYR A 886 24.84 -4.84 17.40
C TYR A 886 24.27 -6.12 16.78
N VAL A 887 23.35 -6.79 17.48
CA VAL A 887 22.79 -8.08 17.03
C VAL A 887 21.96 -7.95 15.75
N ARG A 888 21.17 -6.88 15.59
CA ARG A 888 20.48 -6.58 14.32
C ARG A 888 21.47 -6.34 13.17
N SER A 889 22.60 -5.67 13.40
CA SER A 889 23.59 -5.41 12.34
C SER A 889 24.17 -6.69 11.74
N VAL A 890 24.42 -7.73 12.55
CA VAL A 890 24.94 -9.03 12.08
C VAL A 890 23.95 -9.69 11.11
N ALA A 891 22.68 -9.79 11.52
CA ALA A 891 21.62 -10.39 10.71
C ALA A 891 21.37 -9.60 9.42
N LEU A 892 21.34 -8.26 9.49
CA LEU A 892 21.16 -7.39 8.33
C LEU A 892 22.33 -7.46 7.34
N ILE A 893 23.59 -7.55 7.82
CA ILE A 893 24.76 -7.69 6.95
C ILE A 893 24.76 -9.04 6.22
N ALA A 894 24.41 -10.14 6.91
CA ALA A 894 24.30 -11.45 6.29
C ALA A 894 23.19 -11.48 5.21
N ILE A 895 22.03 -10.88 5.49
CA ILE A 895 20.94 -10.68 4.53
C ILE A 895 21.41 -9.87 3.32
N MET A 896 22.08 -8.73 3.52
CA MET A 896 22.61 -7.89 2.44
C MET A 896 23.62 -8.62 1.55
N ALA A 897 24.52 -9.41 2.14
CA ALA A 897 25.47 -10.20 1.38
C ALA A 897 24.79 -11.25 0.51
N GLN A 898 23.81 -12.01 1.04
CA GLN A 898 23.06 -13.01 0.27
C GLN A 898 22.01 -12.42 -0.70
N ILE A 899 21.70 -11.12 -0.61
CA ILE A 899 21.04 -10.38 -1.70
C ILE A 899 21.98 -10.18 -2.90
N GLY A 900 23.30 -10.27 -2.71
CA GLY A 900 24.31 -9.90 -3.70
C GLY A 900 24.70 -8.42 -3.64
N SER A 901 24.64 -7.81 -2.44
CA SER A 901 25.06 -6.42 -2.19
C SER A 901 26.41 -6.36 -1.49
N PHE A 902 27.14 -5.26 -1.69
CA PHE A 902 28.24 -4.87 -0.79
C PHE A 902 27.66 -4.48 0.58
N VAL A 903 28.49 -4.59 1.63
CA VAL A 903 28.08 -4.47 3.04
C VAL A 903 28.90 -3.43 3.81
N PRO A 904 28.31 -2.71 4.79
CA PRO A 904 29.01 -1.69 5.59
C PRO A 904 29.93 -2.33 6.66
N ALA A 905 31.15 -2.66 6.24
CA ALA A 905 32.17 -3.29 7.07
C ALA A 905 33.58 -2.89 6.59
N THR A 906 34.62 -3.24 7.35
CA THR A 906 36.03 -3.18 6.91
C THR A 906 36.39 -4.45 6.13
N SER A 907 35.91 -5.60 6.58
CA SER A 907 36.00 -6.89 5.88
C SER A 907 34.78 -7.76 6.22
N ALA A 908 34.42 -8.71 5.35
CA ALA A 908 33.34 -9.67 5.59
C ALA A 908 33.60 -11.01 4.90
N THR A 909 33.56 -12.08 5.68
CA THR A 909 33.73 -13.48 5.27
C THR A 909 32.55 -14.28 5.80
N LEU A 910 31.76 -14.86 4.90
CA LEU A 910 30.45 -15.42 5.23
C LEU A 910 30.30 -16.85 4.67
N GLY A 911 29.69 -17.72 5.46
CA GLY A 911 29.04 -18.92 4.94
C GLY A 911 27.65 -18.57 4.39
N ILE A 912 27.13 -19.38 3.47
CA ILE A 912 25.75 -19.22 3.00
C ILE A 912 24.80 -19.80 4.05
N LEU A 913 24.01 -18.94 4.68
CA LEU A 913 22.99 -19.29 5.66
C LEU A 913 21.68 -19.68 4.96
N ASP A 914 20.97 -20.67 5.49
CA ASP A 914 19.69 -21.13 4.93
C ASP A 914 18.48 -20.35 5.47
N ALA A 915 18.57 -19.84 6.69
CA ALA A 915 17.54 -19.08 7.37
C ALA A 915 18.14 -18.08 8.36
N VAL A 916 17.39 -16.99 8.62
CA VAL A 916 17.64 -16.08 9.73
C VAL A 916 16.41 -16.08 10.63
N PHE A 917 16.54 -16.70 11.80
CA PHE A 917 15.53 -16.72 12.83
C PHE A 917 15.81 -15.63 13.84
N THR A 918 14.84 -14.76 14.11
CA THR A 918 14.93 -13.81 15.20
C THR A 918 13.72 -13.90 16.10
N ARG A 919 13.97 -13.75 17.40
CA ARG A 919 12.99 -13.42 18.41
C ARG A 919 13.50 -12.17 19.12
N MET A 920 12.91 -11.01 18.86
CA MET A 920 13.34 -9.74 19.46
C MET A 920 12.19 -8.93 20.04
N GLY A 921 12.43 -8.26 21.17
CA GLY A 921 11.47 -7.35 21.79
C GLY A 921 10.28 -8.01 22.49
N ALA A 922 9.34 -7.16 22.92
CA ALA A 922 8.12 -7.54 23.62
C ALA A 922 6.89 -7.24 22.77
N PHE A 923 6.48 -8.22 21.97
CA PHE A 923 5.23 -8.15 21.22
C PHE A 923 4.10 -8.82 22.01
N ASP A 924 3.27 -7.97 22.63
CA ASP A 924 2.03 -8.43 23.27
C ASP A 924 1.02 -8.78 22.17
N ASN A 925 0.85 -10.07 21.85
CA ASN A 925 -0.17 -10.54 20.91
C ASN A 925 -1.57 -10.52 21.56
N MET A 926 -2.03 -9.30 21.84
CA MET A 926 -3.24 -8.98 22.61
C MET A 926 -4.54 -9.56 22.01
N MET A 927 -4.50 -10.11 20.78
CA MET A 927 -5.68 -10.63 20.05
C MET A 927 -5.86 -12.16 20.14
N SER A 928 -4.84 -12.93 20.50
CA SER A 928 -5.07 -14.33 20.86
C SER A 928 -5.74 -14.45 22.24
N GLY A 929 -5.40 -13.52 23.15
CA GLY A 929 -5.80 -13.53 24.56
C GLY A 929 -4.85 -14.36 25.45
N GLU A 930 -3.70 -14.77 24.90
CA GLU A 930 -2.73 -15.63 25.55
C GLU A 930 -1.71 -14.83 26.35
N SER A 931 -1.00 -15.52 27.26
CA SER A 931 0.17 -14.92 27.91
C SER A 931 1.24 -14.57 26.88
N THR A 932 1.87 -13.41 27.04
CA THR A 932 2.99 -12.94 26.22
C THR A 932 4.15 -13.95 26.21
N PHE A 933 4.28 -14.71 27.31
CA PHE A 933 5.22 -15.81 27.45
C PHE A 933 4.86 -17.06 26.62
N MET A 934 3.57 -17.34 26.39
CA MET A 934 3.14 -18.45 25.53
C MET A 934 3.52 -18.21 24.07
N VAL A 935 3.36 -16.96 23.60
CA VAL A 935 3.78 -16.53 22.25
C VAL A 935 5.31 -16.67 22.13
N GLU A 936 6.06 -16.12 23.10
CA GLU A 936 7.53 -16.24 23.19
C GLU A 936 8.02 -17.69 23.14
N LEU A 937 7.37 -18.61 23.86
CA LEU A 937 7.71 -20.03 23.82
C LEU A 937 7.29 -20.71 22.52
N SER A 938 6.19 -20.30 21.88
CA SER A 938 5.77 -20.87 20.58
C SER A 938 6.70 -20.43 19.46
N GLU A 939 7.07 -19.14 19.41
CA GLU A 939 8.11 -18.61 18.51
C GLU A 939 9.41 -19.40 18.67
N THR A 940 9.87 -19.54 19.92
CA THR A 940 11.10 -20.30 20.24
C THR A 940 10.96 -21.76 19.83
N SER A 941 9.80 -22.39 20.04
CA SER A 941 9.53 -23.77 19.62
C SER A 941 9.59 -23.93 18.10
N ASP A 942 9.08 -22.99 17.31
CA ASP A 942 9.14 -23.05 15.84
C ASP A 942 10.58 -22.82 15.33
N ILE A 943 11.34 -21.91 15.95
CA ILE A 943 12.79 -21.77 15.71
C ILE A 943 13.51 -23.10 16.00
N LEU A 944 13.23 -23.74 17.15
CA LEU A 944 13.85 -25.02 17.52
C LEU A 944 13.45 -26.18 16.59
N LYS A 945 12.29 -26.13 15.94
CA LYS A 945 11.90 -27.12 14.92
C LYS A 945 12.68 -26.90 13.62
N LEU A 946 12.65 -25.66 13.11
CA LEU A 946 13.06 -25.28 11.76
C LEU A 946 14.57 -25.01 11.60
N ALA A 947 15.26 -24.60 12.66
CA ALA A 947 16.69 -24.27 12.58
C ALA A 947 17.56 -25.49 12.21
N THR A 948 18.47 -25.28 11.27
CA THR A 948 19.51 -26.23 10.85
C THR A 948 20.87 -25.76 11.36
N ASP A 949 21.91 -26.57 11.15
CA ASP A 949 23.29 -26.20 11.46
C ASP A 949 23.82 -25.02 10.63
N ARG A 950 23.11 -24.65 9.55
CA ARG A 950 23.40 -23.51 8.66
C ARG A 950 22.58 -22.26 8.96
N SER A 951 21.66 -22.31 9.92
CA SER A 951 20.82 -21.16 10.27
C SER A 951 21.53 -20.19 11.21
N LEU A 952 21.20 -18.90 11.12
CA LEU A 952 21.53 -17.89 12.13
C LEU A 952 20.32 -17.67 13.04
N VAL A 953 20.52 -17.85 14.35
CA VAL A 953 19.49 -17.72 15.38
C VAL A 953 19.80 -16.53 16.29
N VAL A 954 18.85 -15.62 16.43
CA VAL A 954 18.89 -14.45 17.30
C VAL A 954 17.79 -14.58 18.36
N LEU A 955 18.16 -14.59 19.64
CA LEU A 955 17.21 -14.63 20.76
C LEU A 955 17.46 -13.45 21.71
N ASP A 956 16.48 -12.58 21.86
CA ASP A 956 16.51 -11.42 22.77
C ASP A 956 15.61 -11.65 23.99
N GLU A 957 16.20 -11.51 25.19
CA GLU A 957 15.55 -11.59 26.50
C GLU A 957 14.62 -12.82 26.68
N LEU A 958 15.02 -14.00 26.19
CA LEU A 958 14.26 -15.24 26.36
C LEU A 958 14.10 -15.61 27.84
N GLY A 959 12.87 -15.97 28.23
CA GLY A 959 12.50 -16.34 29.58
C GLY A 959 12.01 -15.17 30.44
N ARG A 960 11.94 -13.93 29.91
CA ARG A 960 11.59 -12.73 30.73
C ARG A 960 10.14 -12.72 31.23
N GLY A 961 9.25 -13.48 30.59
CA GLY A 961 7.80 -13.47 30.85
C GLY A 961 7.32 -14.39 31.97
N THR A 962 8.24 -14.99 32.74
CA THR A 962 7.93 -16.01 33.77
C THR A 962 8.77 -15.78 35.04
N SER A 963 8.72 -16.70 36.01
CA SER A 963 9.55 -16.64 37.22
C SER A 963 11.04 -16.67 36.86
N THR A 964 11.88 -16.03 37.66
CA THR A 964 13.34 -15.97 37.39
C THR A 964 13.98 -17.36 37.34
N HIS A 965 13.48 -18.33 38.11
CA HIS A 965 14.00 -19.70 38.07
C HIS A 965 13.61 -20.44 36.78
N ASP A 966 12.34 -20.35 36.37
CA ASP A 966 11.86 -20.99 35.14
C ASP A 966 12.49 -20.32 33.90
N GLY A 967 12.59 -18.99 33.91
CA GLY A 967 13.20 -18.21 32.84
C GLY A 967 14.68 -18.52 32.65
N VAL A 968 15.45 -18.62 33.74
CA VAL A 968 16.85 -19.06 33.70
C VAL A 968 16.97 -20.50 33.20
N ALA A 969 16.14 -21.41 33.69
CA ALA A 969 16.19 -22.83 33.29
C ALA A 969 15.87 -23.01 31.80
N ILE A 970 14.79 -22.41 31.31
CA ILE A 970 14.38 -22.47 29.90
C ILE A 970 15.43 -21.81 29.00
N ALA A 971 15.91 -20.61 29.35
CA ALA A 971 16.93 -19.93 28.58
C ALA A 971 18.23 -20.75 28.48
N ALA A 972 18.65 -21.39 29.58
CA ALA A 972 19.81 -22.28 29.60
C ALA A 972 19.61 -23.53 28.73
N SER A 973 18.49 -24.25 28.87
CA SER A 973 18.21 -25.46 28.08
C SER A 973 18.06 -25.16 26.58
N VAL A 974 17.47 -24.03 26.21
CA VAL A 974 17.36 -23.60 24.80
C VAL A 974 18.73 -23.25 24.23
N LEU A 975 19.58 -22.54 24.98
CA LEU A 975 20.95 -22.23 24.56
C LEU A 975 21.80 -23.50 24.39
N ASP A 976 21.72 -24.45 25.33
CA ASP A 976 22.45 -25.71 25.26
C ASP A 976 22.07 -26.53 24.02
N TYR A 977 20.77 -26.67 23.76
CA TYR A 977 20.22 -27.39 22.60
C TYR A 977 20.61 -26.74 21.26
N LEU A 978 20.63 -25.40 21.19
CA LEU A 978 21.09 -24.67 20.00
C LEU A 978 22.59 -24.92 19.72
N VAL A 979 23.44 -24.92 20.75
CA VAL A 979 24.89 -25.08 20.59
C VAL A 979 25.32 -26.54 20.40
N ARG A 980 24.69 -27.49 21.10
CA ARG A 980 25.08 -28.92 21.11
C ARG A 980 24.36 -29.75 20.06
N ASP A 981 23.03 -29.70 20.02
CA ASP A 981 22.22 -30.55 19.13
C ASP A 981 22.07 -29.93 17.74
N ARG A 982 21.67 -28.65 17.66
CA ARG A 982 21.43 -27.97 16.38
C ARG A 982 22.69 -27.42 15.73
N LYS A 983 23.68 -27.01 16.53
CA LYS A 983 25.00 -26.51 16.09
C LYS A 983 24.91 -25.30 15.15
N CYS A 984 23.83 -24.53 15.26
CA CYS A 984 23.57 -23.32 14.48
C CYS A 984 24.37 -22.12 15.01
N LEU A 985 24.56 -21.11 14.16
CA LEU A 985 25.18 -19.85 14.60
C LEU A 985 24.19 -19.08 15.47
N THR A 986 24.59 -18.69 16.69
CA THR A 986 23.64 -18.19 17.70
C THR A 986 24.09 -16.89 18.35
N LEU A 987 23.21 -15.88 18.36
CA LEU A 987 23.36 -14.64 19.13
C LEU A 987 22.29 -14.63 20.22
N PHE A 988 22.71 -14.87 21.46
CA PHE A 988 21.81 -15.01 22.61
C PHE A 988 21.99 -13.82 23.55
N ILE A 989 21.00 -12.94 23.63
CA ILE A 989 21.05 -11.75 24.49
C ILE A 989 20.33 -12.05 25.80
N THR A 990 20.98 -11.81 26.95
CA THR A 990 20.36 -12.06 28.25
C THR A 990 20.76 -11.08 29.35
N HIS A 991 19.86 -10.92 30.33
CA HIS A 991 20.12 -10.31 31.63
C HIS A 991 20.51 -11.33 32.70
N TYR A 992 20.30 -12.61 32.44
CA TYR A 992 20.56 -13.68 33.40
C TYR A 992 22.06 -13.95 33.54
N GLN A 993 22.72 -13.22 34.44
CA GLN A 993 24.16 -13.36 34.71
C GLN A 993 24.56 -14.81 35.09
N MET A 994 23.63 -15.62 35.59
CA MET A 994 23.85 -17.05 35.85
C MET A 994 24.15 -17.86 34.58
N LEU A 995 23.61 -17.48 33.41
CA LEU A 995 23.92 -18.14 32.14
C LEU A 995 25.37 -17.91 31.71
N ALA A 996 26.04 -16.85 32.17
CA ALA A 996 27.43 -16.59 31.80
C ALA A 996 28.39 -17.71 32.25
N ARG A 997 28.05 -18.45 33.32
CA ARG A 997 28.80 -19.64 33.75
C ARG A 997 28.67 -20.82 32.77
N MET A 998 27.66 -20.85 31.89
CA MET A 998 27.50 -21.93 30.91
C MET A 998 28.65 -22.01 29.92
N ALA A 999 29.33 -20.90 29.61
CA ALA A 999 30.50 -20.89 28.73
C ALA A 999 31.60 -21.86 29.18
N ASN A 1000 31.75 -22.06 30.50
CA ASN A 1000 32.70 -23.03 31.06
C ASN A 1000 32.38 -24.49 30.65
N GLY A 1001 31.10 -24.79 30.39
CA GLY A 1001 30.62 -26.11 29.94
C GLY A 1001 30.85 -26.40 28.45
N PHE A 1002 31.60 -25.55 27.75
CA PHE A 1002 31.95 -25.68 26.33
C PHE A 1002 33.48 -25.62 26.13
N PRO A 1003 34.23 -26.68 26.47
CA PRO A 1003 35.70 -26.65 26.54
C PRO A 1003 36.41 -26.39 25.20
N HIS A 1004 35.69 -26.43 24.08
CA HIS A 1004 36.21 -26.09 22.75
C HIS A 1004 35.96 -24.61 22.35
N GLY A 1005 35.41 -23.79 23.25
CA GLY A 1005 35.14 -22.36 23.00
C GLY A 1005 33.84 -22.09 22.23
N GLU A 1006 32.93 -23.07 22.21
CA GLU A 1006 31.71 -23.09 21.37
C GLU A 1006 30.65 -22.07 21.78
N LEU A 1007 30.73 -21.60 23.03
CA LEU A 1007 29.93 -20.53 23.61
C LEU A 1007 30.88 -19.51 24.26
N LYS A 1008 30.88 -18.26 23.78
CA LYS A 1008 31.65 -17.15 24.37
C LYS A 1008 30.76 -16.11 25.04
N ASN A 1009 31.21 -15.59 26.18
CA ASN A 1009 30.63 -14.41 26.82
C ASN A 1009 31.14 -13.11 26.16
N VAL A 1010 30.23 -12.19 25.85
CA VAL A 1010 30.54 -10.83 25.40
C VAL A 1010 29.63 -9.80 26.09
N HIS A 1011 30.04 -8.55 26.12
CA HIS A 1011 29.26 -7.43 26.68
C HIS A 1011 29.49 -6.12 25.91
N MET A 1012 28.54 -5.19 25.99
CA MET A 1012 28.77 -3.81 25.54
C MET A 1012 29.61 -3.07 26.58
N ARG A 1013 30.75 -2.50 26.16
CA ARG A 1013 31.65 -1.73 27.02
C ARG A 1013 31.03 -0.39 27.43
N PHE A 1014 31.34 0.00 28.66
CA PHE A 1014 31.05 1.30 29.25
C PHE A 1014 32.25 1.72 30.11
N THR A 1015 32.43 3.02 30.32
CA THR A 1015 33.34 3.56 31.33
C THR A 1015 32.53 4.19 32.46
N GLU A 1016 33.08 4.15 33.67
CA GLU A 1016 32.55 4.84 34.84
C GLU A 1016 33.61 5.87 35.26
N ASP A 1017 33.25 7.15 35.22
CA ASP A 1017 34.17 8.25 35.52
C ASP A 1017 34.09 8.58 37.02
N ASP A 1018 35.07 8.15 37.82
CA ASP A 1018 35.13 8.31 39.28
C ASP A 1018 35.48 9.75 39.77
N GLU A 1019 35.74 10.70 38.87
CA GLU A 1019 36.18 12.05 39.25
C GLU A 1019 35.02 12.95 39.73
N GLU A 1020 35.33 13.81 40.71
CA GLU A 1020 34.40 14.78 41.37
C GLU A 1020 33.12 14.22 42.02
N GLY A 1021 33.04 12.90 42.26
CA GLY A 1021 31.98 12.32 43.10
C GLY A 1021 30.60 12.24 42.44
N SER A 1022 30.56 12.32 41.11
CA SER A 1022 29.43 11.89 40.31
C SER A 1022 29.88 10.77 39.37
N ASP A 1023 29.76 9.52 39.81
CA ASP A 1023 30.06 8.35 38.99
C ASP A 1023 29.08 8.29 37.80
N ASN A 1024 29.55 8.88 36.70
CA ASN A 1024 28.86 9.04 35.42
C ASN A 1024 29.25 7.87 34.50
N VAL A 1025 28.25 7.25 33.87
CA VAL A 1025 28.47 6.09 32.99
C VAL A 1025 28.42 6.53 31.53
N THR A 1026 29.54 6.40 30.82
CA THR A 1026 29.64 6.69 29.39
C THR A 1026 29.58 5.38 28.59
N PHE A 1027 28.61 5.27 27.70
CA PHE A 1027 28.48 4.11 26.81
C PHE A 1027 29.46 4.22 25.63
N LEU A 1028 30.32 3.21 25.46
CA LEU A 1028 31.27 3.18 24.33
C LEU A 1028 30.65 2.59 23.05
N TYR A 1029 29.54 1.86 23.15
CA TYR A 1029 28.87 1.14 22.05
C TYR A 1029 29.76 0.12 21.31
N GLU A 1030 30.87 -0.29 21.93
CA GLU A 1030 31.82 -1.29 21.47
C GLU A 1030 31.60 -2.62 22.23
N VAL A 1031 31.67 -3.76 21.54
CA VAL A 1031 31.63 -5.09 22.15
C VAL A 1031 33.01 -5.51 22.67
N GLY A 1032 33.05 -5.96 23.93
CA GLY A 1032 34.20 -6.65 24.52
C GLY A 1032 33.90 -8.11 24.84
N GLU A 1033 34.93 -8.97 24.77
CA GLU A 1033 34.85 -10.31 25.37
C GLU A 1033 34.77 -10.23 26.90
N GLY A 1034 34.13 -11.24 27.52
CA GLY A 1034 33.88 -11.29 28.95
C GLY A 1034 32.46 -10.86 29.35
N VAL A 1035 32.18 -10.92 30.65
CA VAL A 1035 30.84 -10.66 31.24
C VAL A 1035 30.75 -9.22 31.72
N ALA A 1036 29.59 -8.58 31.58
CA ALA A 1036 29.36 -7.25 32.12
C ALA A 1036 29.53 -7.22 33.66
N HIS A 1037 30.30 -6.27 34.18
CA HIS A 1037 30.44 -6.05 35.62
C HIS A 1037 29.15 -5.50 36.26
N ARG A 1038 29.07 -5.59 37.60
CA ARG A 1038 27.88 -5.25 38.41
C ARG A 1038 27.56 -3.74 38.37
N SER A 1039 26.44 -3.36 39.02
CA SER A 1039 25.97 -1.98 39.26
C SER A 1039 25.19 -1.26 38.16
N TYR A 1040 25.27 -1.67 36.88
CA TYR A 1040 24.68 -0.91 35.76
C TYR A 1040 23.24 -0.38 35.98
N GLY A 1041 22.29 -1.22 36.42
CA GLY A 1041 20.89 -0.81 36.59
C GLY A 1041 20.68 0.30 37.64
N LEU A 1042 21.56 0.37 38.64
CA LEU A 1042 21.55 1.42 39.67
C LEU A 1042 22.12 2.74 39.11
N ASN A 1043 23.08 2.65 38.20
CA ASN A 1043 23.66 3.82 37.55
C ASN A 1043 22.69 4.42 36.51
N VAL A 1044 21.86 3.59 35.84
CA VAL A 1044 20.71 4.08 35.06
C VAL A 1044 19.65 4.72 35.96
N ALA A 1045 19.37 4.15 37.13
CA ALA A 1045 18.45 4.77 38.10
C ALA A 1045 18.93 6.17 38.51
N ARG A 1046 20.25 6.38 38.68
CA ARG A 1046 20.85 7.71 38.91
C ARG A 1046 20.63 8.64 37.71
N LEU A 1047 20.91 8.20 36.48
CA LEU A 1047 20.66 8.99 35.26
C LEU A 1047 19.18 9.36 35.08
N ALA A 1048 18.26 8.51 35.54
CA ALA A 1048 16.82 8.78 35.58
C ALA A 1048 16.38 9.72 36.72
N ASN A 1049 17.32 10.30 37.48
CA ASN A 1049 17.10 11.17 38.65
C ASN A 1049 16.30 10.50 39.79
N ILE A 1050 16.44 9.18 39.96
CA ILE A 1050 15.91 8.49 41.15
C ILE A 1050 16.73 8.93 42.37
N SER A 1051 16.06 9.17 43.50
CA SER A 1051 16.70 9.67 44.73
C SER A 1051 17.81 8.73 45.21
N GLN A 1052 18.99 9.30 45.54
CA GLN A 1052 20.17 8.54 45.95
C GLN A 1052 19.86 7.60 47.14
N ASN A 1053 19.03 8.02 48.11
CA ASN A 1053 18.57 7.18 49.22
C ASN A 1053 17.90 5.87 48.76
N VAL A 1054 17.17 5.89 47.63
CA VAL A 1054 16.53 4.69 47.04
C VAL A 1054 17.57 3.82 46.33
N ILE A 1055 18.52 4.45 45.64
CA ILE A 1055 19.63 3.77 44.95
C ILE A 1055 20.55 3.06 45.95
N ASP A 1056 20.83 3.68 47.10
CA ASP A 1056 21.69 3.11 48.14
C ASP A 1056 21.04 1.90 48.81
N VAL A 1057 19.75 1.99 49.16
CA VAL A 1057 18.96 0.84 49.66
C VAL A 1057 18.86 -0.26 48.60
N ALA A 1058 18.68 0.09 47.32
CA ALA A 1058 18.67 -0.90 46.23
C ALA A 1058 20.04 -1.57 46.04
N ARG A 1059 21.15 -0.85 46.24
CA ARG A 1059 22.52 -1.41 46.21
C ARG A 1059 22.72 -2.42 47.33
N GLU A 1060 22.35 -2.07 48.56
CA GLU A 1060 22.39 -2.97 49.72
C GLU A 1060 21.54 -4.23 49.48
N ARG A 1061 20.29 -4.06 49.02
CA ARG A 1061 19.39 -5.18 48.74
C ARG A 1061 19.88 -6.10 47.62
N SER A 1062 20.47 -5.53 46.57
CA SER A 1062 21.07 -6.32 45.48
C SER A 1062 22.26 -7.15 45.97
N ALA A 1063 23.12 -6.57 46.81
CA ALA A 1063 24.28 -7.28 47.37
C ALA A 1063 23.85 -8.41 48.32
N LEU A 1064 22.88 -8.14 49.22
CA LEU A 1064 22.33 -9.15 50.14
C LEU A 1064 21.69 -10.33 49.39
N LEU A 1065 20.88 -10.06 48.36
CA LEU A 1065 20.16 -11.09 47.61
C LEU A 1065 21.10 -11.95 46.76
N GLU A 1066 22.16 -11.35 46.20
CA GLU A 1066 23.24 -12.10 45.53
C GLU A 1066 24.05 -12.95 46.52
N GLN A 1067 24.42 -12.40 47.68
CA GLN A 1067 25.17 -13.14 48.71
C GLN A 1067 24.35 -14.29 49.28
N GLU A 1068 23.06 -14.10 49.54
CA GLU A 1068 22.14 -15.17 49.94
C GLU A 1068 22.04 -16.25 48.83
N THR A 1069 21.98 -15.85 47.56
CA THR A 1069 21.98 -16.78 46.43
C THR A 1069 23.27 -17.59 46.34
N LYS A 1070 24.45 -16.97 46.52
CA LYS A 1070 25.74 -17.69 46.61
C LYS A 1070 25.78 -18.65 47.80
N VAL A 1071 25.34 -18.22 48.99
CA VAL A 1071 25.29 -19.08 50.19
C VAL A 1071 24.33 -20.26 50.00
N ARG A 1072 23.18 -20.07 49.36
CA ARG A 1072 22.25 -21.16 49.01
C ARG A 1072 22.86 -22.12 47.97
N GLN A 1073 23.60 -21.64 46.97
CA GLN A 1073 24.34 -22.49 46.02
C GLN A 1073 25.43 -23.32 46.70
N MET A 1074 26.25 -22.70 47.55
CA MET A 1074 27.26 -23.38 48.37
C MET A 1074 26.64 -24.40 49.34
N GLY A 1075 25.50 -24.06 49.96
CA GLY A 1075 24.75 -24.96 50.84
C GLY A 1075 24.16 -26.17 50.10
N ALA A 1076 23.68 -25.99 48.86
CA ALA A 1076 23.21 -27.08 48.02
C ALA A 1076 24.35 -28.00 47.58
N LEU A 1077 25.51 -27.44 47.21
CA LEU A 1077 26.73 -28.21 46.90
C LEU A 1077 27.20 -29.01 48.13
N ALA A 1078 27.26 -28.38 49.31
CA ALA A 1078 27.60 -29.05 50.58
C ALA A 1078 26.60 -30.17 50.94
N GLY A 1079 25.30 -29.92 50.76
CA GLY A 1079 24.25 -30.93 50.97
C GLY A 1079 24.28 -32.10 49.98
N TRP A 1080 24.95 -31.96 48.84
CA TRP A 1080 25.18 -33.06 47.88
C TRP A 1080 26.36 -33.96 48.30
N LEU A 1081 27.22 -33.48 49.20
CA LEU A 1081 28.42 -34.17 49.69
C LEU A 1081 28.20 -34.89 51.03
N CYS A 1082 27.29 -34.39 51.85
CA CYS A 1082 26.82 -35.06 53.07
C CYS A 1082 25.44 -35.71 52.83
N PRO A 1083 25.36 -37.04 52.64
CA PRO A 1083 24.11 -37.76 52.85
C PRO A 1083 23.63 -37.52 54.28
N SER A 1084 22.32 -37.41 54.49
CA SER A 1084 21.76 -37.58 55.83
C SER A 1084 22.05 -38.99 56.34
N GLU A 1085 22.35 -39.12 57.64
CA GLU A 1085 22.83 -40.37 58.27
C GLU A 1085 21.77 -41.51 58.34
N ASP A 1086 20.62 -41.35 57.66
CA ASP A 1086 19.48 -42.27 57.63
C ASP A 1086 19.54 -43.34 56.51
N ASN A 1087 20.62 -43.42 55.72
CA ASN A 1087 20.77 -44.38 54.60
C ASN A 1087 22.08 -45.20 54.69
N ASP A 1088 22.23 -45.97 55.77
CA ASP A 1088 23.21 -47.05 55.88
C ASP A 1088 22.88 -48.20 54.91
N GLU A 1089 23.33 -48.15 53.64
CA GLU A 1089 23.63 -49.36 52.80
C GLU A 1089 24.29 -49.10 51.41
N ALA A 1090 25.30 -48.21 51.26
CA ALA A 1090 26.06 -48.13 49.97
C ALA A 1090 27.46 -47.44 50.01
N HIS A 1091 28.39 -47.80 50.89
CA HIS A 1091 29.74 -47.18 50.92
C HIS A 1091 30.91 -48.08 50.45
N GLN A 1092 31.22 -48.03 49.15
CA GLN A 1092 32.57 -48.17 48.59
C GLN A 1092 32.60 -47.92 47.07
N SER A 1093 33.15 -46.76 46.61
CA SER A 1093 33.88 -46.56 45.32
C SER A 1093 33.98 -45.11 44.84
N VAL A 1094 33.10 -44.18 45.28
CA VAL A 1094 33.01 -42.83 44.67
C VAL A 1094 33.45 -41.71 45.62
N SER A 1095 34.75 -41.38 45.62
CA SER A 1095 35.31 -40.27 46.41
C SER A 1095 36.26 -39.33 45.65
N ALA A 1096 36.96 -39.79 44.60
CA ALA A 1096 37.86 -38.95 43.80
C ALA A 1096 37.06 -37.96 42.94
N ASP A 1097 36.22 -38.47 42.03
CA ASP A 1097 35.43 -37.67 41.08
C ASP A 1097 34.54 -36.61 41.77
N ARG A 1098 34.10 -36.87 43.01
CA ARG A 1098 33.33 -35.92 43.84
C ARG A 1098 34.17 -34.83 44.48
N LEU A 1099 35.46 -35.08 44.73
CA LEU A 1099 36.43 -34.09 45.18
C LEU A 1099 36.94 -33.25 44.02
N ASP A 1100 37.17 -33.85 42.86
CA ASP A 1100 37.55 -33.09 41.65
C ASP A 1100 36.40 -32.18 41.19
N ALA A 1101 35.15 -32.68 41.17
CA ALA A 1101 33.97 -31.86 40.93
C ALA A 1101 33.69 -30.82 42.04
N LEU A 1102 34.18 -31.03 43.27
CA LEU A 1102 34.17 -30.00 44.32
C LEU A 1102 35.20 -28.91 44.03
N VAL A 1103 36.42 -29.27 43.59
CA VAL A 1103 37.47 -28.31 43.25
C VAL A 1103 37.02 -27.47 42.06
N GLU A 1104 36.54 -28.08 40.97
CA GLU A 1104 35.91 -27.34 39.86
C GLU A 1104 34.72 -26.48 40.35
N GLY A 1105 33.85 -27.03 41.21
CA GLY A 1105 32.70 -26.31 41.76
C GLY A 1105 33.05 -25.11 42.65
N ILE A 1106 34.21 -25.13 43.30
CA ILE A 1106 34.75 -24.02 44.11
C ILE A 1106 35.52 -23.02 43.23
N GLU A 1107 36.27 -23.48 42.23
CA GLU A 1107 36.99 -22.61 41.29
C GLU A 1107 36.04 -21.86 40.32
N MET A 1108 34.80 -22.34 40.15
CA MET A 1108 33.75 -21.69 39.33
C MET A 1108 32.79 -20.73 40.09
N LEU A 1109 33.02 -20.43 41.38
CA LEU A 1109 32.00 -19.84 42.28
C LEU A 1109 32.01 -18.30 42.42
#